data_AF-J4WHF1-F1
#
_entry.id   AF-J4WHF1-F1
#
_cell.length_a   1.000
_cell.length_b   1.000
_cell.length_c   1.000
_cell.angle_alpha   90.00
_cell.angle_beta   90.00
_cell.angle_gamma   90.00
#
_symmetry.space_group_name_H-M   'P 1'
#
loop_
_entity.id
_entity.type
_entity.pdbx_description
1 polymer ?
#
loop_
_entity_poly.entity_id
_entity_poly.type
_entity_poly.pdbx_seq_one_letter_code
_entity_poly.pdbx_strand_id
1 'polypeptide(L)'
;MKVRNRILNIFLAVMLVFTTLLSTNKEVFAATEPSAIDVQNEGNGIAEVKDNEGNMLYKLTKTIEEKDYVSKKATVTIGAEGGSVKSTESTKKKIDIVFLVDTSGSMKFGLDGTQNNVPYKNQRISKLKEALKNSFYLVQLLVKEKNLQGDIRVGLVSFAGESRPVTGLKKVVTDTNPPYDSVNATGWGSSVESLVAEGGTYTDKALSEVSAMFDNNDNKRIVVLMTDGKPTFSTEIKNYSNYEFNDTVTRGDGRNFELIPIMEPAHHINKAEWIEGYFRNCQVPEYWKRKNFWGKLKDKVDSHYVGESWEYIKGYFRNCDLPEYRRPEKNKEEGYFTGDYINVKDNGVAGILRAQMLKDNNTSIYTMGIGANEEELKTYLQALASEPDMFYPDSSANMSNFTQNLKNILYKEISNPTISDETLTDIMGEKVNLISGLDDIKNSIIVSVKNDDSEIAAKRKAEIKKAIEDNLKINNDTITIEKITLAEGESFTIKYDIEPDVDKLAETDYGIWLDANQSATLGQKKFPKPQIKVFMPQLTIKKVDDKTGEALPGAEFSLYKNKRLFVPYKMTQNGYVNINGKITTDSNGTVKVNIPYGQYELKETKAPKDYLINKEEISLNVNDMEIIQEVRNTAIEKVQYSAHKTWQYVNVGELKNYEVEVGLYEEGKTNEPAIDTIILKGNETKQFKEVPKVTQDNKEIKYVVKEIKVTKDGADFTYEQVGNAELNGNNVFELVNKPSDNNIPKVQYGAHKTWQYVNE
;
A
#
# COMPACT_ATOMS: atom_id res chain seq x y z
N MET A 1 -7.14 55.82 42.48
CA MET A 1 -6.40 54.58 42.12
C MET A 1 -6.94 53.31 42.77
N LYS A 2 -7.20 53.26 44.09
CA LYS A 2 -7.66 52.02 44.77
C LYS A 2 -8.99 51.42 44.29
N VAL A 3 -9.94 52.24 43.81
CA VAL A 3 -11.24 51.74 43.29
C VAL A 3 -11.11 51.13 41.89
N ARG A 4 -10.20 51.67 41.06
CA ARG A 4 -9.96 51.23 39.68
C ARG A 4 -9.29 49.84 39.63
N ASN A 5 -8.39 49.55 40.58
CA ASN A 5 -7.79 48.21 40.72
C ASN A 5 -8.79 47.16 41.24
N ARG A 6 -9.76 47.54 42.07
CA ARG A 6 -10.79 46.59 42.55
C ARG A 6 -11.75 46.18 41.44
N ILE A 7 -12.16 47.12 40.58
CA ILE A 7 -13.02 46.82 39.43
C ILE A 7 -12.28 45.95 38.41
N LEU A 8 -10.99 46.23 38.15
CA LEU A 8 -10.17 45.43 37.23
C LEU A 8 -9.96 44.00 37.75
N ASN A 9 -9.74 43.82 39.06
CA ASN A 9 -9.60 42.49 39.66
C ASN A 9 -10.91 41.69 39.69
N ILE A 10 -12.06 42.36 39.85
CA ILE A 10 -13.37 41.71 39.75
C ILE A 10 -13.64 41.30 38.29
N PHE A 11 -13.29 42.14 37.31
CA PHE A 11 -13.42 41.81 35.89
C PHE A 11 -12.51 40.64 35.49
N LEU A 12 -11.27 40.59 36.00
CA LEU A 12 -10.36 39.47 35.78
C LEU A 12 -10.87 38.18 36.43
N ALA A 13 -11.44 38.26 37.64
CA ALA A 13 -12.01 37.10 38.33
C ALA A 13 -13.25 36.56 37.62
N VAL A 14 -14.12 37.43 37.11
CA VAL A 14 -15.30 37.03 36.31
C VAL A 14 -14.86 36.42 34.96
N MET A 15 -13.83 36.97 34.31
CA MET A 15 -13.22 36.37 33.12
C MET A 15 -12.59 35.00 33.40
N LEU A 16 -11.91 34.84 34.54
CA LEU A 16 -11.31 33.54 34.93
C LEU A 16 -12.37 32.49 35.28
N VAL A 17 -13.49 32.90 35.88
CA VAL A 17 -14.63 32.02 36.14
C VAL A 17 -15.37 31.68 34.84
N PHE A 18 -15.48 32.62 33.89
CA PHE A 18 -16.04 32.34 32.56
C PHE A 18 -15.14 31.42 31.71
N THR A 19 -13.82 31.60 31.73
CA THR A 19 -12.89 30.72 31.00
C THR A 19 -12.81 29.33 31.61
N THR A 20 -12.93 29.20 32.94
CA THR A 20 -13.02 27.89 33.60
C THR A 20 -14.37 27.21 33.43
N LEU A 21 -15.50 27.96 33.33
CA LEU A 21 -16.79 27.39 32.94
C LEU A 21 -16.81 26.94 31.47
N LEU A 22 -16.12 27.66 30.58
CA LEU A 22 -15.95 27.28 29.18
C LEU A 22 -14.97 26.10 29.01
N SER A 23 -13.98 25.94 29.89
CA SER A 23 -13.04 24.81 29.84
C SER A 23 -13.59 23.53 30.47
N THR A 24 -14.49 23.63 31.46
CA THR A 24 -15.09 22.48 32.13
C THR A 24 -16.40 21.99 31.50
N ASN A 25 -17.06 22.80 30.66
CA ASN A 25 -18.25 22.38 29.89
C ASN A 25 -17.93 21.93 28.45
N LYS A 26 -16.66 21.77 28.08
CA LYS A 26 -16.27 21.24 26.77
C LYS A 26 -16.63 19.76 26.59
N GLU A 27 -16.97 19.05 27.66
CA GLU A 27 -17.31 17.61 27.65
C GLU A 27 -18.81 17.28 27.52
N VAL A 28 -19.73 18.25 27.42
CA VAL A 28 -21.18 17.92 27.43
C VAL A 28 -21.99 18.42 26.22
N PHE A 29 -21.47 19.28 25.35
CA PHE A 29 -22.18 19.66 24.11
C PHE A 29 -21.27 19.94 22.91
N ALA A 30 -20.33 19.03 22.63
CA ALA A 30 -19.95 18.82 21.24
C ALA A 30 -21.00 17.87 20.66
N ALA A 31 -21.99 18.39 19.96
CA ALA A 31 -22.57 17.61 18.88
C ALA A 31 -21.41 17.42 17.90
N THR A 32 -20.65 16.35 18.06
CA THR A 32 -19.59 15.95 17.13
C THR A 32 -20.24 15.96 15.75
N GLU A 33 -19.68 16.78 14.85
CA GLU A 33 -20.09 16.73 13.45
C GLU A 33 -20.08 15.26 13.01
N PRO A 34 -21.10 14.79 12.28
CA PRO A 34 -21.18 13.39 11.90
C PRO A 34 -19.93 13.03 11.07
N SER A 35 -19.07 12.19 11.63
CA SER A 35 -17.87 11.69 10.96
C SER A 35 -18.28 10.82 9.78
N ALA A 36 -17.63 11.01 8.63
CA ALA A 36 -17.89 10.16 7.47
C ALA A 36 -17.38 8.72 7.66
N ILE A 37 -16.35 8.60 8.49
CA ILE A 37 -15.70 7.35 8.86
C ILE A 37 -15.38 7.36 10.35
N ASP A 38 -15.28 6.17 10.94
CA ASP A 38 -14.55 5.95 12.19
C ASP A 38 -13.36 5.03 11.93
N VAL A 39 -12.31 5.12 12.75
CA VAL A 39 -11.14 4.22 12.69
C VAL A 39 -10.88 3.50 14.01
N GLN A 40 -10.30 2.30 13.93
CA GLN A 40 -9.95 1.49 15.10
C GLN A 40 -8.63 0.74 14.90
N ASN A 41 -7.77 0.75 15.91
CA ASN A 41 -6.53 -0.03 15.95
C ASN A 41 -6.76 -1.42 16.56
N GLU A 42 -6.04 -2.43 16.08
CA GLU A 42 -5.94 -3.71 16.78
C GLU A 42 -5.06 -3.54 18.03
N GLY A 43 -5.70 -3.59 19.21
CA GLY A 43 -5.03 -3.26 20.46
C GLY A 43 -4.53 -1.81 20.46
N ASN A 44 -3.23 -1.63 20.72
CA ASN A 44 -2.54 -0.34 20.60
C ASN A 44 -1.80 -0.15 19.27
N GLY A 45 -2.02 -1.04 18.29
CA GLY A 45 -1.30 -1.04 17.01
C GLY A 45 0.17 -1.42 17.13
N ILE A 46 0.56 -2.14 18.20
CA ILE A 46 1.93 -2.59 18.43
C ILE A 46 1.95 -4.12 18.56
N ALA A 47 2.81 -4.77 17.78
CA ALA A 47 3.18 -6.17 17.95
C ALA A 47 4.65 -6.25 18.37
N GLU A 48 4.90 -6.54 19.65
CA GLU A 48 6.23 -6.66 20.24
C GLU A 48 6.54 -8.12 20.55
N VAL A 49 7.68 -8.62 20.08
CA VAL A 49 8.14 -9.99 20.34
C VAL A 49 9.41 -9.95 21.15
N LYS A 50 9.46 -10.78 22.19
CA LYS A 50 10.59 -10.92 23.11
C LYS A 50 11.13 -12.33 23.11
N ASP A 51 12.40 -12.48 23.45
CA ASP A 51 12.98 -13.79 23.78
C ASP A 51 12.52 -14.27 25.17
N ASN A 52 12.97 -15.47 25.56
CA ASN A 52 12.64 -16.10 26.84
C ASN A 52 13.16 -15.31 28.06
N GLU A 53 14.05 -14.35 27.86
CA GLU A 53 14.69 -13.53 28.89
C GLU A 53 14.05 -12.14 28.99
N GLY A 54 13.08 -11.85 28.12
CA GLY A 54 12.38 -10.58 28.06
C GLY A 54 13.07 -9.49 27.24
N ASN A 55 14.14 -9.81 26.51
CA ASN A 55 14.75 -8.85 25.58
C ASN A 55 13.89 -8.74 24.32
N MET A 56 13.66 -7.51 23.86
CA MET A 56 12.89 -7.26 22.64
C MET A 56 13.70 -7.75 21.43
N LEU A 57 13.09 -8.64 20.64
CA LEU A 57 13.63 -9.12 19.37
C LEU A 57 13.26 -8.17 18.25
N TYR A 58 12.00 -7.78 18.17
CA TYR A 58 11.53 -6.74 17.27
C TYR A 58 10.20 -6.17 17.77
N LYS A 59 9.87 -4.98 17.27
CA LYS A 59 8.58 -4.35 17.48
C LYS A 59 8.04 -3.82 16.16
N LEU A 60 6.82 -4.20 15.82
CA LEU A 60 6.09 -3.71 14.66
C LEU A 60 5.02 -2.73 15.12
N THR A 61 4.92 -1.60 14.44
CA THR A 61 3.90 -0.59 14.68
C THR A 61 3.03 -0.48 13.43
N LYS A 62 1.72 -0.56 13.61
CA LYS A 62 0.74 -0.22 12.60
C LYS A 62 -0.49 0.41 13.25
N THR A 63 -0.67 1.70 13.04
CA THR A 63 -1.79 2.47 13.59
C THR A 63 -2.55 3.22 12.51
N ILE A 64 -3.83 3.48 12.75
CA ILE A 64 -4.70 4.31 11.93
C ILE A 64 -5.26 5.45 12.78
N GLU A 65 -5.33 6.64 12.18
CA GLU A 65 -5.90 7.85 12.77
C GLU A 65 -6.76 8.57 11.72
N GLU A 66 -7.89 9.14 12.13
CA GLU A 66 -8.69 9.99 11.25
C GLU A 66 -7.95 11.29 10.92
N LYS A 67 -7.95 11.69 9.64
CA LYS A 67 -7.25 12.89 9.20
C LYS A 67 -8.09 14.16 9.42
N ASP A 68 -9.38 14.07 9.12
CA ASP A 68 -10.40 15.11 9.36
C ASP A 68 -11.80 14.48 9.25
N TYR A 69 -12.70 14.85 10.16
CA TYR A 69 -14.08 14.35 10.30
C TYR A 69 -14.90 14.41 8.99
N VAL A 70 -14.57 15.37 8.12
CA VAL A 70 -15.31 15.64 6.88
C VAL A 70 -14.72 14.91 5.66
N SER A 71 -13.42 14.57 5.71
CA SER A 71 -12.65 14.29 4.49
C SER A 71 -12.73 12.84 3.96
N LYS A 72 -13.41 11.92 4.66
CA LYS A 72 -13.41 10.46 4.39
C LYS A 72 -12.02 9.82 4.35
N LYS A 73 -11.01 10.45 5.00
CA LYS A 73 -9.62 10.03 4.94
C LYS A 73 -9.07 9.66 6.31
N ALA A 74 -8.25 8.61 6.31
CA ALA A 74 -7.47 8.19 7.46
C ALA A 74 -5.99 8.12 7.10
N THR A 75 -5.13 8.43 8.07
CA THR A 75 -3.69 8.27 7.94
C THR A 75 -3.27 7.00 8.67
N VAL A 76 -2.59 6.10 7.96
CA VAL A 76 -1.96 4.92 8.54
C VAL A 76 -0.49 5.21 8.77
N THR A 77 0.01 4.85 9.95
CA THR A 77 1.44 4.83 10.26
C THR A 77 1.88 3.37 10.36
N ILE A 78 2.88 2.95 9.57
CA ILE A 78 3.46 1.61 9.63
C ILE A 78 4.99 1.70 9.79
N GLY A 79 5.57 0.83 10.61
CA GLY A 79 7.01 0.86 10.87
C GLY A 79 7.50 -0.28 11.74
N ALA A 80 8.82 -0.43 11.81
CA ALA A 80 9.46 -1.48 12.59
C ALA A 80 10.64 -0.94 13.40
N GLU A 81 10.93 -1.61 14.50
CA GLU A 81 12.07 -1.38 15.37
C GLU A 81 12.84 -2.69 15.57
N GLY A 82 14.15 -2.63 15.33
CA GLY A 82 15.09 -3.72 15.55
C GLY A 82 15.43 -3.86 17.04
N GLY A 83 15.43 -5.10 17.49
CA GLY A 83 15.80 -5.48 18.85
C GLY A 83 17.17 -6.12 18.95
N SER A 84 17.41 -6.80 20.08
CA SER A 84 18.64 -7.52 20.38
C SER A 84 18.38 -9.00 20.54
N VAL A 85 19.25 -9.85 20.01
CA VAL A 85 19.33 -11.25 20.43
C VAL A 85 20.42 -11.36 21.50
N LYS A 86 20.07 -11.64 22.75
CA LYS A 86 21.01 -12.29 23.66
C LYS A 86 20.76 -13.78 23.55
N SER A 87 21.74 -14.52 23.04
CA SER A 87 21.68 -15.98 23.13
C SER A 87 21.66 -16.36 24.61
N THR A 88 20.78 -17.28 24.99
CA THR A 88 20.63 -17.92 26.31
C THR A 88 21.87 -18.68 26.81
N GLU A 89 23.01 -18.52 26.15
CA GLU A 89 24.32 -18.89 26.68
C GLU A 89 25.12 -17.62 26.89
N SER A 90 25.55 -17.40 28.12
CA SER A 90 26.43 -16.31 28.50
C SER A 90 27.78 -16.42 27.77
N THR A 91 27.88 -15.86 26.56
CA THR A 91 29.08 -15.22 26.01
C THR A 91 28.67 -14.45 24.77
N LYS A 92 28.88 -13.12 24.75
CA LYS A 92 29.09 -12.40 23.49
C LYS A 92 30.22 -13.14 22.78
N LYS A 93 29.91 -13.99 21.78
CA LYS A 93 30.97 -14.70 21.04
C LYS A 93 31.89 -13.63 20.46
N LYS A 94 33.16 -13.67 20.81
CA LYS A 94 34.15 -12.75 20.25
C LYS A 94 34.20 -12.95 18.75
N ILE A 95 34.47 -11.87 18.02
CA ILE A 95 34.45 -11.88 16.57
C ILE A 95 35.86 -11.61 16.06
N ASP A 96 36.35 -12.51 15.21
CA ASP A 96 37.61 -12.37 14.50
C ASP A 96 37.32 -12.06 13.04
N ILE A 97 37.76 -10.90 12.57
CA ILE A 97 37.58 -10.44 11.20
C ILE A 97 38.95 -10.41 10.52
N VAL A 98 39.09 -11.08 9.38
CA VAL A 98 40.31 -11.02 8.57
C VAL A 98 39.96 -10.45 7.20
N PHE A 99 40.53 -9.28 6.90
CA PHE A 99 40.54 -8.78 5.53
C PHE A 99 41.65 -9.50 4.77
N LEU A 100 41.26 -10.26 3.75
CA LEU A 100 42.16 -10.99 2.88
C LEU A 100 42.20 -10.27 1.53
N VAL A 101 43.30 -9.60 1.21
CA VAL A 101 43.32 -8.65 0.11
C VAL A 101 44.38 -8.97 -0.93
N ASP A 102 43.96 -8.95 -2.18
CA ASP A 102 44.80 -9.15 -3.34
C ASP A 102 45.70 -7.94 -3.55
N THR A 103 46.98 -8.22 -3.72
CA THR A 103 48.05 -7.29 -4.05
C THR A 103 48.88 -7.83 -5.21
N SER A 104 48.27 -8.59 -6.11
CA SER A 104 48.88 -9.05 -7.36
C SER A 104 49.16 -7.87 -8.30
N GLY A 105 49.93 -8.13 -9.37
CA GLY A 105 50.32 -7.11 -10.34
C GLY A 105 49.12 -6.44 -11.03
N SER A 106 48.01 -7.15 -11.23
CA SER A 106 46.77 -6.62 -11.83
C SER A 106 46.15 -5.50 -11.00
N MET A 107 46.43 -5.44 -9.71
CA MET A 107 45.98 -4.35 -8.84
C MET A 107 46.64 -2.99 -9.17
N LYS A 108 47.67 -2.95 -10.04
CA LYS A 108 48.21 -1.70 -10.62
C LYS A 108 47.39 -1.19 -11.81
N PHE A 109 46.46 -1.97 -12.33
CA PHE A 109 45.63 -1.55 -13.47
C PHE A 109 44.68 -0.42 -13.06
N GLY A 110 44.30 0.37 -14.06
CA GLY A 110 43.33 1.45 -13.94
C GLY A 110 41.95 0.93 -13.58
N LEU A 111 41.15 1.80 -12.95
CA LEU A 111 39.72 1.54 -12.71
C LEU A 111 38.93 1.33 -14.01
N ASP A 112 39.48 1.76 -15.15
CA ASP A 112 38.95 1.58 -16.51
C ASP A 112 39.57 0.37 -17.24
N GLY A 113 40.46 -0.39 -16.58
CA GLY A 113 41.17 -1.53 -17.17
C GLY A 113 42.50 -1.19 -17.86
N THR A 114 42.91 0.09 -17.92
CA THR A 114 44.20 0.50 -18.51
C THR A 114 45.36 -0.14 -17.74
N GLN A 115 46.33 -0.74 -18.43
CA GLN A 115 47.44 -1.45 -17.76
C GLN A 115 48.73 -0.62 -17.64
N ASN A 116 48.98 0.27 -18.59
CA ASN A 116 50.26 0.99 -18.72
C ASN A 116 50.14 2.44 -18.26
N ASN A 117 51.17 2.96 -17.56
CA ASN A 117 51.29 4.37 -17.14
C ASN A 117 50.10 4.90 -16.34
N VAL A 118 49.44 4.04 -15.56
CA VAL A 118 48.28 4.41 -14.74
C VAL A 118 48.74 5.26 -13.55
N PRO A 119 48.26 6.51 -13.39
CA PRO A 119 48.54 7.32 -12.21
C PRO A 119 48.08 6.60 -10.94
N TYR A 120 48.90 6.62 -9.88
CA TYR A 120 48.62 5.87 -8.63
C TYR A 120 47.19 6.03 -8.10
N LYS A 121 46.67 7.28 -8.08
CA LYS A 121 45.30 7.59 -7.63
C LYS A 121 44.18 6.89 -8.41
N ASN A 122 44.47 6.40 -9.61
CA ASN A 122 43.55 5.72 -10.51
C ASN A 122 43.81 4.20 -10.56
N GLN A 123 44.75 3.67 -9.77
CA GLN A 123 45.02 2.23 -9.70
C GLN A 123 44.02 1.54 -8.76
N ARG A 124 43.66 0.30 -9.05
CA ARG A 124 42.80 -0.54 -8.19
C ARG A 124 43.37 -0.62 -6.76
N ILE A 125 44.68 -0.81 -6.59
CA ILE A 125 45.31 -0.88 -5.26
C ILE A 125 45.09 0.40 -4.44
N SER A 126 45.07 1.58 -5.06
CA SER A 126 44.83 2.84 -4.34
C SER A 126 43.39 2.93 -3.85
N LYS A 127 42.42 2.43 -4.62
CA LYS A 127 41.01 2.41 -4.22
C LYS A 127 40.69 1.33 -3.19
N LEU A 128 41.33 0.18 -3.29
CA LEU A 128 41.25 -0.87 -2.27
C LEU A 128 41.77 -0.35 -0.92
N LYS A 129 42.90 0.36 -0.90
CA LYS A 129 43.44 1.00 0.32
C LYS A 129 42.44 1.97 0.95
N GLU A 130 41.74 2.78 0.14
CA GLU A 130 40.70 3.70 0.61
C GLU A 130 39.53 2.93 1.27
N ALA A 131 39.01 1.89 0.61
CA ALA A 131 37.94 1.06 1.14
C ALA A 131 38.33 0.33 2.45
N LEU A 132 39.59 -0.13 2.55
CA LEU A 132 40.11 -0.76 3.78
C LEU A 132 40.19 0.23 4.95
N LYS A 133 40.72 1.44 4.72
CA LYS A 133 40.76 2.48 5.78
C LYS A 133 39.37 2.78 6.31
N ASN A 134 38.39 2.93 5.41
CA ASN A 134 36.99 3.16 5.77
C ASN A 134 36.42 2.00 6.59
N SER A 135 36.77 0.77 6.24
CA SER A 135 36.33 -0.45 6.93
C SER A 135 36.91 -0.54 8.35
N PHE A 136 38.21 -0.31 8.51
CA PHE A 136 38.85 -0.26 9.84
C PHE A 136 38.25 0.83 10.73
N TYR A 137 38.01 2.02 10.17
CA TYR A 137 37.35 3.11 10.88
C TYR A 137 35.94 2.70 11.32
N LEU A 138 35.16 2.08 10.43
CA LEU A 138 33.81 1.62 10.77
C LEU A 138 33.81 0.56 11.88
N VAL A 139 34.73 -0.41 11.86
CA VAL A 139 34.83 -1.41 12.93
C VAL A 139 35.07 -0.72 14.27
N GLN A 140 35.95 0.29 14.33
CA GLN A 140 36.18 1.06 15.56
C GLN A 140 34.90 1.78 16.03
N LEU A 141 34.15 2.38 15.11
CA LEU A 141 32.87 3.03 15.42
C LEU A 141 31.86 2.04 16.00
N LEU A 142 31.64 0.91 15.31
CA LEU A 142 30.72 -0.13 15.74
C LEU A 142 31.08 -0.72 17.10
N VAL A 143 32.38 -0.95 17.33
CA VAL A 143 32.89 -1.45 18.61
C VAL A 143 32.58 -0.49 19.74
N LYS A 144 32.75 0.82 19.51
CA LYS A 144 32.44 1.86 20.48
C LYS A 144 30.94 1.93 20.78
N GLU A 145 30.12 2.05 19.74
CA GLU A 145 28.67 2.26 19.89
C GLU A 145 27.95 1.09 20.56
N LYS A 146 28.37 -0.14 20.24
CA LYS A 146 27.76 -1.37 20.76
C LYS A 146 28.46 -1.89 22.01
N ASN A 147 29.40 -1.12 22.58
CA ASN A 147 30.18 -1.49 23.75
C ASN A 147 30.79 -2.91 23.63
N LEU A 148 31.48 -3.16 22.51
CA LEU A 148 32.14 -4.43 22.14
C LEU A 148 33.67 -4.35 22.34
N GLN A 149 34.12 -3.45 23.20
CA GLN A 149 35.55 -3.18 23.40
C GLN A 149 36.28 -4.46 23.83
N GLY A 150 37.27 -4.89 23.04
CA GLY A 150 38.02 -6.11 23.30
C GLY A 150 37.34 -7.42 22.92
N ASP A 151 36.10 -7.37 22.42
CA ASP A 151 35.35 -8.53 21.90
C ASP A 151 35.57 -8.75 20.39
N ILE A 152 36.03 -7.73 19.69
CA ILE A 152 36.34 -7.80 18.25
C ILE A 152 37.86 -7.77 18.05
N ARG A 153 38.37 -8.65 17.19
CA ARG A 153 39.75 -8.60 16.68
C ARG A 153 39.75 -8.49 15.17
N VAL A 154 40.70 -7.74 14.62
CA VAL A 154 40.84 -7.59 13.18
C VAL A 154 42.27 -7.88 12.73
N GLY A 155 42.40 -8.64 11.64
CA GLY A 155 43.63 -8.96 10.94
C GLY A 155 43.58 -8.51 9.47
N LEU A 156 44.76 -8.40 8.85
CA LEU A 156 44.93 -8.08 7.43
C LEU A 156 45.98 -9.01 6.84
N VAL A 157 45.62 -9.73 5.79
CA VAL A 157 46.50 -10.57 4.99
C VAL A 157 46.56 -10.01 3.58
N SER A 158 47.76 -9.77 3.07
CA SER A 158 47.98 -9.42 1.67
C SER A 158 48.47 -10.65 0.92
N PHE A 159 48.01 -10.84 -0.31
CA PHE A 159 48.49 -11.94 -1.14
C PHE A 159 48.68 -11.55 -2.59
N ALA A 160 49.68 -12.16 -3.21
CA ALA A 160 50.02 -12.05 -4.61
C ALA A 160 50.71 -13.36 -5.03
N GLY A 161 51.90 -13.31 -5.64
CA GLY A 161 52.74 -14.50 -5.83
C GLY A 161 53.28 -15.09 -4.52
N GLU A 162 53.20 -14.31 -3.44
CA GLU A 162 53.48 -14.71 -2.06
C GLU A 162 52.33 -14.23 -1.16
N SER A 163 52.14 -14.86 0.00
CA SER A 163 51.16 -14.42 0.99
C SER A 163 51.83 -14.10 2.32
N ARG A 164 51.34 -13.06 3.02
CA ARG A 164 51.82 -12.71 4.35
C ARG A 164 50.77 -11.98 5.20
N PRO A 165 50.71 -12.25 6.51
CA PRO A 165 50.01 -11.39 7.45
C PRO A 165 50.67 -10.01 7.50
N VAL A 166 49.94 -8.97 7.09
CA VAL A 166 50.37 -7.57 7.23
C VAL A 166 50.15 -7.10 8.66
N THR A 167 49.05 -7.55 9.27
CA THR A 167 48.84 -7.49 10.72
C THR A 167 48.11 -8.75 11.17
N GLY A 168 48.61 -9.36 12.25
CA GLY A 168 47.88 -10.42 12.97
C GLY A 168 46.57 -9.92 13.58
N LEU A 169 45.78 -10.83 14.14
CA LEU A 169 44.53 -10.50 14.84
C LEU A 169 44.81 -9.60 16.06
N LYS A 170 44.45 -8.32 15.95
CA LYS A 170 44.59 -7.33 17.03
C LYS A 170 43.23 -6.97 17.58
N LYS A 171 43.13 -6.89 18.91
CA LYS A 171 41.92 -6.37 19.58
C LYS A 171 41.64 -4.95 19.13
N VAL A 172 40.39 -4.68 18.82
CA VAL A 172 39.94 -3.32 18.50
C VAL A 172 39.83 -2.56 19.82
N VAL A 173 40.63 -1.51 19.94
CA VAL A 173 40.63 -0.59 21.07
C VAL A 173 40.20 0.78 20.58
N THR A 174 39.15 1.34 21.17
CA THR A 174 38.68 2.70 20.85
C THR A 174 39.22 3.69 21.87
N ASP A 175 40.03 4.66 21.45
CA ASP A 175 40.31 5.89 22.21
C ASP A 175 39.44 7.05 21.68
N THR A 176 39.45 8.21 22.34
CA THR A 176 38.61 9.40 21.98
C THR A 176 38.57 9.67 20.48
N ASN A 177 37.37 9.98 19.95
CA ASN A 177 37.02 10.17 18.53
C ASN A 177 38.23 10.42 17.60
N PRO A 178 38.80 9.38 16.97
CA PRO A 178 39.88 9.60 16.01
C PRO A 178 39.28 10.27 14.77
N PRO A 179 39.84 11.39 14.28
CA PRO A 179 39.40 11.96 13.01
C PRO A 179 39.50 10.91 11.90
N TYR A 180 38.63 11.01 10.89
CA TYR A 180 38.56 10.11 9.71
C TYR A 180 39.94 9.85 9.07
N ASP A 181 40.88 10.80 9.20
CA ASP A 181 42.25 10.73 8.69
C ASP A 181 43.29 10.06 9.62
N SER A 182 42.94 9.57 10.81
CA SER A 182 43.90 8.91 11.72
C SER A 182 43.46 7.51 12.17
N VAL A 183 43.56 6.54 11.24
CA VAL A 183 43.66 5.09 11.55
C VAL A 183 45.00 4.74 12.26
N ASN A 184 45.58 5.68 13.01
CA ASN A 184 46.93 5.63 13.59
C ASN A 184 46.96 5.14 15.04
N ALA A 185 45.81 4.99 15.71
CA ALA A 185 45.77 4.49 17.10
C ALA A 185 46.10 2.97 17.23
N THR A 186 45.97 2.20 16.15
CA THR A 186 46.23 0.72 16.13
C THR A 186 47.34 0.30 15.14
N GLY A 187 47.87 1.23 14.35
CA GLY A 187 48.84 0.97 13.27
C GLY A 187 48.24 0.36 11.99
N TRP A 188 46.90 0.24 11.89
CA TRP A 188 46.25 -0.27 10.68
C TRP A 188 46.37 0.68 9.49
N GLY A 189 46.38 2.00 9.71
CA GLY A 189 46.63 2.97 8.63
C GLY A 189 47.97 2.68 7.93
N SER A 190 49.04 2.53 8.71
CA SER A 190 50.37 2.16 8.18
C SER A 190 50.39 0.77 7.53
N SER A 191 49.63 -0.18 8.07
CA SER A 191 49.48 -1.53 7.50
C SER A 191 48.81 -1.50 6.13
N VAL A 192 47.78 -0.65 5.95
CA VAL A 192 47.13 -0.47 4.65
C VAL A 192 48.06 0.27 3.68
N GLU A 193 48.81 1.26 4.15
CA GLU A 193 49.75 2.00 3.29
C GLU A 193 50.90 1.13 2.78
N SER A 194 51.33 0.12 3.56
CA SER A 194 52.42 -0.79 3.19
C SER A 194 52.04 -1.82 2.12
N LEU A 195 50.76 -1.91 1.71
CA LEU A 195 50.34 -2.81 0.63
C LEU A 195 50.97 -2.37 -0.69
N VAL A 196 51.59 -3.31 -1.39
CA VAL A 196 52.27 -3.11 -2.69
C VAL A 196 51.78 -4.15 -3.67
N ALA A 197 51.33 -3.70 -4.84
CA ALA A 197 50.80 -4.56 -5.89
C ALA A 197 51.92 -5.14 -6.77
N GLU A 198 52.19 -6.44 -6.69
CA GLU A 198 53.26 -7.12 -7.45
C GLU A 198 53.09 -8.65 -7.47
N GLY A 199 53.32 -9.29 -8.63
CA GLY A 199 53.35 -10.74 -8.77
C GLY A 199 52.05 -11.36 -9.28
N GLY A 200 51.97 -12.70 -9.22
CA GLY A 200 50.77 -13.47 -9.59
C GLY A 200 49.71 -13.49 -8.48
N THR A 201 48.79 -14.46 -8.50
CA THR A 201 47.68 -14.56 -7.55
C THR A 201 47.67 -15.94 -6.90
N TYR A 202 47.97 -16.01 -5.60
CA TYR A 202 48.13 -17.26 -4.83
C TYR A 202 47.10 -17.36 -3.69
N THR A 203 45.82 -17.50 -4.06
CA THR A 203 44.70 -17.37 -3.12
C THR A 203 44.65 -18.47 -2.06
N ASP A 204 44.95 -19.73 -2.39
CA ASP A 204 44.88 -20.85 -1.45
C ASP A 204 45.94 -20.73 -0.35
N LYS A 205 47.15 -20.29 -0.69
CA LYS A 205 48.19 -20.00 0.29
C LYS A 205 47.72 -18.94 1.28
N ALA A 206 47.03 -17.92 0.78
CA ALA A 206 46.52 -16.84 1.62
C ALA A 206 45.37 -17.29 2.54
N LEU A 207 44.49 -18.18 2.07
CA LEU A 207 43.48 -18.83 2.92
C LEU A 207 44.12 -19.72 3.98
N SER A 208 45.24 -20.38 3.67
CA SER A 208 46.03 -21.12 4.66
C SER A 208 46.63 -20.20 5.72
N GLU A 209 47.16 -19.03 5.35
CA GLU A 209 47.66 -18.03 6.32
C GLU A 209 46.53 -17.54 7.24
N VAL A 210 45.35 -17.28 6.68
CA VAL A 210 44.15 -16.91 7.45
C VAL A 210 43.78 -18.01 8.45
N SER A 211 43.80 -19.28 8.02
CA SER A 211 43.54 -20.42 8.90
C SER A 211 44.54 -20.49 10.06
N ALA A 212 45.81 -20.16 9.83
CA ALA A 212 46.84 -20.15 10.86
C ALA A 212 46.73 -18.96 11.82
N MET A 213 46.01 -17.89 11.43
CA MET A 213 45.78 -16.73 12.28
C MET A 213 44.73 -16.96 13.38
N PHE A 214 43.79 -17.88 13.17
CA PHE A 214 42.72 -18.12 14.14
C PHE A 214 43.21 -18.98 15.31
N ASP A 215 42.94 -18.53 16.54
CA ASP A 215 43.18 -19.37 17.72
C ASP A 215 42.18 -20.53 17.77
N ASN A 216 42.56 -21.60 18.47
CA ASN A 216 41.66 -22.72 18.74
C ASN A 216 40.61 -22.34 19.82
N ASN A 217 39.55 -21.67 19.39
CA ASN A 217 38.42 -21.24 20.19
C ASN A 217 37.12 -21.26 19.36
N ASP A 218 36.00 -20.90 19.97
CA ASP A 218 34.66 -20.88 19.38
C ASP A 218 34.23 -19.49 18.89
N ASN A 219 35.19 -18.57 18.70
CA ASN A 219 34.93 -17.23 18.18
C ASN A 219 34.20 -17.29 16.84
N LYS A 220 33.38 -16.29 16.58
CA LYS A 220 32.81 -16.07 15.25
C LYS A 220 33.93 -15.61 14.31
N ARG A 221 34.18 -16.34 13.23
CA ARG A 221 35.28 -16.06 12.29
C ARG A 221 34.71 -15.56 10.97
N ILE A 222 35.19 -14.41 10.52
CA ILE A 222 34.74 -13.75 9.29
C ILE A 222 35.97 -13.45 8.45
N VAL A 223 35.94 -13.86 7.19
CA VAL A 223 36.96 -13.56 6.20
C VAL A 223 36.30 -12.75 5.09
N VAL A 224 36.89 -11.60 4.75
CA VAL A 224 36.45 -10.81 3.60
C VAL A 224 37.58 -10.82 2.57
N LEU A 225 37.45 -11.68 1.57
CA LEU A 225 38.37 -11.82 0.45
C LEU A 225 38.05 -10.76 -0.62
N MET A 226 39.03 -9.93 -0.98
CA MET A 226 38.91 -8.91 -2.02
C MET A 226 39.98 -9.17 -3.08
N THR A 227 39.57 -9.42 -4.33
CA THR A 227 40.51 -9.80 -5.40
C THR A 227 40.01 -9.41 -6.78
N ASP A 228 40.94 -9.06 -7.66
CA ASP A 228 40.68 -8.73 -9.07
C ASP A 228 41.08 -9.86 -10.04
N GLY A 229 41.61 -10.97 -9.51
CA GLY A 229 42.29 -11.98 -10.30
C GLY A 229 41.94 -13.39 -9.87
N LYS A 230 41.84 -14.27 -10.88
CA LYS A 230 41.80 -15.72 -10.68
C LYS A 230 43.20 -16.22 -10.26
N PRO A 231 43.29 -17.31 -9.47
CA PRO A 231 44.57 -17.82 -9.00
C PRO A 231 45.45 -18.26 -10.18
N THR A 232 46.72 -17.89 -10.12
CA THR A 232 47.77 -18.27 -11.09
C THR A 232 48.91 -19.05 -10.44
N PHE A 233 48.82 -19.24 -9.13
CA PHE A 233 49.60 -20.19 -8.33
C PHE A 233 48.66 -20.99 -7.44
N SER A 234 49.07 -22.21 -7.10
CA SER A 234 48.37 -23.06 -6.13
C SER A 234 49.32 -23.99 -5.37
N THR A 235 48.94 -24.42 -4.16
CA THR A 235 49.66 -25.47 -3.43
C THR A 235 49.30 -26.84 -4.02
N GLU A 236 50.27 -27.73 -4.21
CA GLU A 236 49.98 -29.09 -4.69
C GLU A 236 49.04 -29.82 -3.70
N ILE A 237 47.92 -30.33 -4.22
CA ILE A 237 46.96 -31.15 -3.48
C ILE A 237 47.51 -32.57 -3.43
N LYS A 238 47.76 -33.07 -2.22
CA LYS A 238 48.21 -34.45 -2.01
C LYS A 238 47.04 -35.42 -2.03
N ASN A 239 45.93 -35.10 -1.36
CA ASN A 239 44.70 -35.89 -1.34
C ASN A 239 43.50 -34.95 -1.36
N TYR A 240 42.65 -35.07 -2.38
CA TYR A 240 41.51 -34.18 -2.58
C TYR A 240 40.43 -34.41 -1.52
N SER A 241 40.08 -35.68 -1.28
CA SER A 241 38.96 -36.09 -0.42
C SER A 241 39.14 -35.71 1.05
N ASN A 242 40.38 -35.66 1.54
CA ASN A 242 40.72 -35.32 2.93
C ASN A 242 41.37 -33.93 3.10
N TYR A 243 41.33 -33.08 2.06
CA TYR A 243 41.93 -31.74 2.07
C TYR A 243 43.43 -31.73 2.46
N GLU A 244 44.20 -32.71 1.99
CA GLU A 244 45.63 -32.83 2.31
C GLU A 244 46.47 -32.12 1.23
N PHE A 245 47.39 -31.25 1.66
CA PHE A 245 48.24 -30.46 0.78
C PHE A 245 49.73 -30.81 0.98
N ASN A 246 50.52 -30.59 -0.06
CA ASN A 246 51.97 -30.58 0.02
C ASN A 246 52.45 -29.13 0.05
N ASP A 247 52.48 -28.54 1.26
CA ASP A 247 52.81 -27.12 1.49
C ASP A 247 54.22 -26.70 1.04
N THR A 248 55.06 -27.64 0.62
CA THR A 248 56.40 -27.38 0.08
C THR A 248 56.46 -27.31 -1.44
N VAL A 249 55.35 -27.64 -2.13
CA VAL A 249 55.30 -27.70 -3.60
C VAL A 249 54.27 -26.71 -4.13
N THR A 250 54.77 -25.67 -4.80
CA THR A 250 53.96 -24.70 -5.55
C THR A 250 53.71 -25.18 -6.98
N ARG A 251 52.50 -24.98 -7.47
CA ARG A 251 52.03 -25.18 -8.84
C ARG A 251 51.68 -23.84 -9.48
N GLY A 252 51.72 -23.79 -10.81
CA GLY A 252 51.47 -22.60 -11.62
C GLY A 252 52.71 -21.79 -11.96
N ASP A 253 52.53 -20.85 -12.89
CA ASP A 253 53.57 -19.97 -13.46
C ASP A 253 53.37 -18.49 -13.07
N GLY A 254 52.29 -18.17 -12.36
CA GLY A 254 51.92 -16.80 -11.99
C GLY A 254 51.21 -16.02 -13.10
N ARG A 255 50.91 -16.65 -14.23
CA ARG A 255 50.27 -16.02 -15.41
C ARG A 255 48.94 -16.66 -15.77
N ASN A 256 48.83 -17.98 -15.69
CA ASN A 256 47.68 -18.73 -16.18
C ASN A 256 46.87 -19.36 -15.05
N PHE A 257 45.55 -19.37 -15.19
CA PHE A 257 44.67 -20.10 -14.28
C PHE A 257 44.72 -21.60 -14.52
N GLU A 258 44.64 -22.00 -15.79
CA GLU A 258 44.79 -23.38 -16.21
C GLU A 258 46.24 -23.84 -16.06
N LEU A 259 46.42 -25.08 -15.62
CA LEU A 259 47.69 -25.79 -15.67
C LEU A 259 47.81 -26.46 -17.04
N ILE A 260 49.05 -26.55 -17.54
CA ILE A 260 49.36 -27.20 -18.82
C ILE A 260 48.83 -28.64 -18.75
N PRO A 261 47.91 -29.03 -19.66
CA PRO A 261 47.42 -30.41 -19.70
C PRO A 261 48.58 -31.38 -19.89
N ILE A 262 48.61 -32.47 -19.13
CA ILE A 262 49.67 -33.50 -19.22
C ILE A 262 49.67 -34.20 -20.61
N MET A 263 48.74 -33.88 -21.51
CA MET A 263 48.68 -34.46 -22.87
C MET A 263 48.14 -33.49 -23.93
N GLU A 264 49.04 -32.85 -24.69
CA GLU A 264 48.91 -32.62 -26.14
C GLU A 264 50.32 -32.59 -26.80
N PRO A 265 50.59 -33.33 -27.89
CA PRO A 265 51.90 -33.31 -28.55
C PRO A 265 51.98 -32.13 -29.54
N ALA A 266 52.70 -31.07 -29.16
CA ALA A 266 53.08 -30.01 -30.07
C ALA A 266 54.53 -30.21 -30.53
N HIS A 267 54.71 -30.84 -31.70
CA HIS A 267 55.66 -30.50 -32.77
C HIS A 267 55.90 -31.70 -33.71
N HIS A 268 55.47 -31.55 -34.96
CA HIS A 268 55.83 -32.28 -36.18
C HIS A 268 56.52 -33.66 -36.06
N ILE A 269 55.77 -34.72 -35.72
CA ILE A 269 56.20 -36.08 -36.04
C ILE A 269 55.04 -36.80 -36.74
N ASN A 270 55.37 -37.47 -37.85
CA ASN A 270 54.42 -38.05 -38.79
C ASN A 270 53.57 -39.15 -38.11
N LYS A 271 52.26 -39.13 -38.35
CA LYS A 271 51.22 -39.96 -37.71
C LYS A 271 51.43 -41.48 -37.88
N ALA A 272 52.33 -41.90 -38.77
CA ALA A 272 52.68 -43.29 -39.03
C ALA A 272 53.71 -43.85 -38.02
N GLU A 273 54.62 -43.03 -37.47
CA GLU A 273 55.67 -43.51 -36.57
C GLU A 273 55.19 -43.68 -35.12
N TRP A 274 54.10 -43.01 -34.73
CA TRP A 274 53.55 -43.09 -33.37
C TRP A 274 52.94 -44.46 -33.03
N ILE A 275 52.33 -45.14 -34.02
CA ILE A 275 51.69 -46.46 -33.80
C ILE A 275 52.72 -47.61 -33.92
N GLU A 276 53.75 -47.46 -34.75
CA GLU A 276 54.81 -48.48 -34.91
C GLU A 276 55.90 -48.41 -33.82
N GLY A 277 56.05 -47.27 -33.13
CA GLY A 277 57.07 -47.09 -32.09
C GLY A 277 56.68 -47.58 -30.69
N TYR A 278 55.41 -47.41 -30.29
CA TYR A 278 54.97 -47.67 -28.90
C TYR A 278 54.63 -49.15 -28.61
N PHE A 279 54.36 -49.95 -29.65
CA PHE A 279 53.89 -51.34 -29.52
C PHE A 279 54.67 -52.30 -30.41
N ARG A 280 56.00 -52.17 -30.49
CA ARG A 280 56.81 -53.24 -31.11
C ARG A 280 56.66 -54.50 -30.25
N ASN A 281 55.84 -55.44 -30.76
CA ASN A 281 55.62 -56.82 -30.29
C ASN A 281 54.37 -57.12 -29.43
N CYS A 282 53.33 -56.29 -29.40
CA CYS A 282 52.07 -56.65 -28.70
C CYS A 282 51.01 -57.27 -29.66
N GLN A 283 50.48 -58.46 -29.33
CA GLN A 283 49.32 -59.03 -30.05
C GLN A 283 48.02 -58.35 -29.59
N VAL A 284 47.35 -57.64 -30.50
CA VAL A 284 46.03 -57.04 -30.25
C VAL A 284 44.93 -58.10 -30.42
N PRO A 285 43.96 -58.23 -29.49
CA PRO A 285 42.84 -59.17 -29.62
C PRO A 285 41.96 -58.90 -30.85
N GLU A 286 41.43 -59.95 -31.47
CA GLU A 286 40.78 -59.89 -32.79
C GLU A 286 39.53 -59.00 -32.84
N TYR A 287 38.81 -58.84 -31.72
CA TYR A 287 37.64 -57.96 -31.61
C TYR A 287 37.98 -56.46 -31.56
N TRP A 288 39.25 -56.10 -31.38
CA TRP A 288 39.75 -54.71 -31.50
C TRP A 288 40.27 -54.40 -32.91
N LYS A 289 40.31 -55.39 -33.80
CA LYS A 289 40.74 -55.21 -35.19
C LYS A 289 39.52 -54.87 -36.05
N ARG A 290 39.60 -53.81 -36.85
CA ARG A 290 38.53 -53.46 -37.80
C ARG A 290 38.91 -53.90 -39.21
N LYS A 291 37.92 -54.37 -39.98
CA LYS A 291 38.09 -54.63 -41.41
C LYS A 291 38.20 -53.31 -42.16
N ASN A 292 39.23 -53.18 -42.99
CA ASN A 292 39.32 -52.06 -43.93
C ASN A 292 38.31 -52.24 -45.08
N PHE A 293 38.24 -51.24 -45.97
CA PHE A 293 37.33 -51.20 -47.12
C PHE A 293 37.42 -52.44 -48.07
N TRP A 294 38.51 -53.22 -47.97
CA TRP A 294 38.74 -54.44 -48.73
C TRP A 294 38.57 -55.74 -47.92
N GLY A 295 38.03 -55.65 -46.70
CA GLY A 295 37.71 -56.81 -45.85
C GLY A 295 38.86 -57.42 -45.05
N LYS A 296 40.06 -56.81 -45.03
CA LYS A 296 41.21 -57.26 -44.21
C LYS A 296 41.20 -56.59 -42.84
N LEU A 297 41.33 -57.39 -41.77
CA LEU A 297 41.47 -56.91 -40.39
C LEU A 297 42.80 -56.13 -40.24
N LYS A 298 42.73 -54.89 -39.75
CA LYS A 298 43.90 -54.06 -39.43
C LYS A 298 43.89 -53.73 -37.93
N ASP A 299 45.07 -53.77 -37.31
CA ASP A 299 45.27 -53.35 -35.92
C ASP A 299 45.12 -51.82 -35.86
N LYS A 300 43.96 -51.33 -35.42
CA LYS A 300 43.71 -49.90 -35.27
C LYS A 300 42.85 -49.68 -34.03
N VAL A 301 43.46 -49.14 -32.98
CA VAL A 301 42.76 -48.68 -31.78
C VAL A 301 42.37 -47.22 -32.02
N ASP A 302 41.07 -46.92 -32.10
CA ASP A 302 40.62 -45.53 -32.15
C ASP A 302 40.82 -44.89 -30.76
N SER A 303 41.26 -43.63 -30.73
CA SER A 303 41.64 -42.87 -29.53
C SER A 303 40.44 -42.44 -28.67
N HIS A 304 39.39 -43.25 -28.58
CA HIS A 304 38.18 -42.94 -27.82
C HIS A 304 38.02 -43.98 -26.71
N TYR A 305 37.58 -43.50 -25.54
CA TYR A 305 37.54 -44.16 -24.22
C TYR A 305 38.80 -43.99 -23.35
N VAL A 306 39.07 -42.75 -22.96
CA VAL A 306 39.89 -42.42 -21.78
C VAL A 306 38.92 -42.19 -20.62
N GLY A 307 38.67 -43.25 -19.85
CA GLY A 307 37.88 -43.25 -18.63
C GLY A 307 38.12 -44.49 -17.74
N GLU A 308 39.09 -45.33 -18.10
CA GLU A 308 39.41 -46.55 -17.36
C GLU A 308 40.74 -46.38 -16.59
N SER A 309 40.82 -47.00 -15.41
CA SER A 309 41.95 -46.82 -14.48
C SER A 309 43.27 -47.34 -15.06
N TRP A 310 44.39 -46.81 -14.58
CA TRP A 310 45.73 -47.26 -14.96
C TRP A 310 45.94 -48.76 -14.69
N GLU A 311 45.26 -49.32 -13.68
CA GLU A 311 45.21 -50.76 -13.38
C GLU A 311 44.52 -51.58 -14.48
N TYR A 312 43.47 -51.05 -15.12
CA TYR A 312 42.77 -51.72 -16.23
C TYR A 312 43.66 -51.81 -17.47
N ILE A 313 44.38 -50.72 -17.78
CA ILE A 313 45.36 -50.67 -18.87
C ILE A 313 46.55 -51.61 -18.57
N LYS A 314 47.10 -51.59 -17.35
CA LYS A 314 48.16 -52.54 -16.92
C LYS A 314 47.70 -54.00 -16.92
N GLY A 315 46.43 -54.26 -16.59
CA GLY A 315 45.85 -55.60 -16.55
C GLY A 315 45.83 -56.28 -17.93
N TYR A 316 45.64 -55.52 -19.00
CA TYR A 316 45.54 -56.02 -20.37
C TYR A 316 46.90 -56.27 -21.05
N PHE A 317 47.93 -55.48 -20.73
CA PHE A 317 49.25 -55.54 -21.37
C PHE A 317 50.33 -56.24 -20.52
N ARG A 318 49.93 -57.24 -19.72
CA ARG A 318 50.78 -57.95 -18.73
C ARG A 318 52.08 -58.57 -19.27
N ASN A 319 52.23 -58.74 -20.60
CA ASN A 319 53.37 -59.41 -21.23
C ASN A 319 54.13 -58.52 -22.25
N CYS A 320 53.98 -57.19 -22.20
CA CYS A 320 54.77 -56.29 -23.05
C CYS A 320 55.82 -55.54 -22.22
N ASP A 321 57.07 -55.49 -22.71
CA ASP A 321 58.12 -54.63 -22.16
C ASP A 321 57.74 -53.17 -22.43
N LEU A 322 57.09 -52.52 -21.46
CA LEU A 322 56.86 -51.09 -21.48
C LEU A 322 58.12 -50.39 -20.95
N PRO A 323 58.68 -49.38 -21.65
CA PRO A 323 59.84 -48.66 -21.15
C PRO A 323 59.51 -48.02 -19.79
N GLU A 324 60.42 -48.21 -18.85
CA GLU A 324 60.36 -47.66 -17.50
C GLU A 324 60.25 -46.13 -17.58
N TYR A 325 59.09 -45.59 -17.22
CA TYR A 325 58.83 -44.15 -17.28
C TYR A 325 59.66 -43.43 -16.20
N ARG A 326 60.84 -42.93 -16.57
CA ARG A 326 61.51 -41.86 -15.82
C ARG A 326 60.72 -40.57 -16.04
N ARG A 327 59.91 -40.19 -15.03
CA ARG A 327 59.33 -38.84 -14.93
C ARG A 327 60.47 -37.81 -15.02
N PRO A 328 60.50 -36.93 -16.02
CA PRO A 328 61.28 -35.70 -15.92
C PRO A 328 60.76 -34.91 -14.70
N GLU A 329 61.61 -34.08 -14.09
CA GLU A 329 61.30 -33.25 -12.93
C GLU A 329 59.89 -32.65 -13.02
N LYS A 330 59.08 -32.77 -11.96
CA LYS A 330 57.69 -32.25 -11.90
C LYS A 330 57.70 -30.78 -12.36
N ASN A 331 57.26 -30.50 -13.59
CA ASN A 331 57.08 -29.13 -14.01
C ASN A 331 55.91 -28.55 -13.20
N LYS A 332 56.15 -27.47 -12.47
CA LYS A 332 55.14 -26.80 -11.64
C LYS A 332 53.94 -26.30 -12.46
N GLU A 333 54.13 -26.09 -13.76
CA GLU A 333 53.13 -25.54 -14.69
C GLU A 333 52.17 -26.61 -15.21
N GLU A 334 52.48 -27.90 -15.05
CA GLU A 334 51.65 -29.00 -15.54
C GLU A 334 50.56 -29.40 -14.53
N GLY A 335 49.42 -29.86 -15.07
CA GLY A 335 48.38 -30.53 -14.30
C GLY A 335 48.91 -31.80 -13.62
N TYR A 336 48.17 -32.35 -12.67
CA TYR A 336 48.60 -33.54 -11.95
C TYR A 336 47.43 -34.33 -11.37
N PHE A 337 47.69 -35.59 -11.01
CA PHE A 337 46.75 -36.40 -10.25
C PHE A 337 47.11 -36.36 -8.77
N THR A 338 46.10 -36.21 -7.91
CA THR A 338 46.23 -36.38 -6.46
C THR A 338 46.45 -37.85 -6.10
N GLY A 339 46.79 -38.14 -4.84
CA GLY A 339 46.95 -39.50 -4.32
C GLY A 339 45.67 -40.34 -4.34
N ASP A 340 44.51 -39.68 -4.41
CA ASP A 340 43.17 -40.27 -4.61
C ASP A 340 42.67 -40.14 -6.06
N TYR A 341 43.59 -39.96 -7.02
CA TYR A 341 43.35 -40.01 -8.47
C TYR A 341 42.42 -38.92 -9.02
N ILE A 342 42.30 -37.78 -8.36
CA ILE A 342 41.62 -36.61 -8.91
C ILE A 342 42.56 -35.84 -9.83
N ASN A 343 42.09 -35.54 -11.03
CA ASN A 343 42.84 -34.76 -12.03
C ASN A 343 42.69 -33.26 -11.75
N VAL A 344 43.76 -32.63 -11.28
CA VAL A 344 43.82 -31.18 -11.04
C VAL A 344 44.37 -30.49 -12.30
N LYS A 345 43.53 -29.65 -12.91
CA LYS A 345 43.80 -29.01 -14.20
C LYS A 345 43.95 -27.49 -14.12
N ASP A 346 43.71 -26.91 -12.96
CA ASP A 346 43.76 -25.47 -12.75
C ASP A 346 44.22 -25.13 -11.34
N ASN A 347 44.63 -23.87 -11.15
CA ASN A 347 45.09 -23.32 -9.88
C ASN A 347 43.93 -22.95 -8.93
N GLY A 348 42.67 -23.04 -9.37
CA GLY A 348 41.48 -22.75 -8.57
C GLY A 348 41.12 -23.82 -7.56
N VAL A 349 41.32 -25.10 -7.91
CA VAL A 349 40.91 -26.24 -7.08
C VAL A 349 41.44 -26.14 -5.64
N ALA A 350 42.72 -25.79 -5.47
CA ALA A 350 43.34 -25.68 -4.15
C ALA A 350 42.68 -24.61 -3.27
N GLY A 351 42.31 -23.47 -3.86
CA GLY A 351 41.64 -22.36 -3.17
C GLY A 351 40.26 -22.76 -2.65
N ILE A 352 39.49 -23.49 -3.49
CA ILE A 352 38.16 -24.01 -3.12
C ILE A 352 38.26 -24.96 -1.94
N LEU A 353 39.23 -25.89 -1.96
CA LEU A 353 39.44 -26.82 -0.84
C LEU A 353 39.86 -26.10 0.45
N ARG A 354 40.76 -25.11 0.38
CA ARG A 354 41.15 -24.30 1.56
C ARG A 354 39.99 -23.49 2.11
N ALA A 355 39.15 -22.91 1.25
CA ALA A 355 37.95 -22.23 1.67
C ALA A 355 36.98 -23.22 2.35
N GLN A 356 36.81 -24.42 1.81
CA GLN A 356 35.97 -25.45 2.43
C GLN A 356 36.48 -25.84 3.82
N MET A 357 37.78 -26.02 4.01
CA MET A 357 38.37 -26.28 5.33
C MET A 357 38.06 -25.17 6.35
N LEU A 358 38.08 -23.90 5.92
CA LEU A 358 37.73 -22.76 6.77
C LEU A 358 36.23 -22.77 7.13
N LYS A 359 35.36 -23.05 6.14
CA LYS A 359 33.91 -23.16 6.33
C LYS A 359 33.55 -24.28 7.29
N ASP A 360 34.16 -25.46 7.13
CA ASP A 360 34.00 -26.62 8.02
C ASP A 360 34.43 -26.30 9.46
N ASN A 361 35.35 -25.34 9.62
CA ASN A 361 35.79 -24.79 10.91
C ASN A 361 35.03 -23.50 11.33
N ASN A 362 33.77 -23.38 10.92
CA ASN A 362 32.83 -22.30 11.30
C ASN A 362 33.33 -20.89 10.94
N THR A 363 33.93 -20.74 9.76
CA THR A 363 34.36 -19.45 9.21
C THR A 363 33.43 -19.01 8.08
N SER A 364 32.85 -17.81 8.21
CA SER A 364 32.08 -17.16 7.14
C SER A 364 33.03 -16.45 6.17
N ILE A 365 32.96 -16.80 4.90
CA ILE A 365 33.79 -16.23 3.84
C ILE A 365 32.92 -15.37 2.93
N TYR A 366 33.19 -14.08 2.96
CA TYR A 366 32.70 -13.08 2.03
C TYR A 366 33.71 -12.89 0.90
N THR A 367 33.24 -12.83 -0.35
CA THR A 367 34.11 -12.57 -1.50
C THR A 367 33.67 -11.32 -2.24
N MET A 368 34.62 -10.46 -2.58
CA MET A 368 34.40 -9.21 -3.29
C MET A 368 35.27 -9.19 -4.55
N GLY A 369 34.64 -9.38 -5.71
CA GLY A 369 35.34 -9.47 -6.98
C GLY A 369 35.51 -8.10 -7.63
N ILE A 370 36.74 -7.68 -7.89
CA ILE A 370 37.08 -6.39 -8.51
C ILE A 370 37.21 -6.60 -10.03
N GLY A 371 36.30 -6.04 -10.81
CA GLY A 371 36.28 -6.24 -12.26
C GLY A 371 35.92 -7.68 -12.66
N ALA A 372 35.09 -8.35 -11.86
CA ALA A 372 34.70 -9.76 -12.05
C ALA A 372 33.68 -9.94 -13.19
N ASN A 373 34.07 -9.54 -14.41
CA ASN A 373 33.30 -9.66 -15.64
C ASN A 373 33.45 -11.02 -16.30
N GLU A 374 34.55 -11.72 -16.00
CA GLU A 374 34.81 -13.05 -16.51
C GLU A 374 34.06 -14.10 -15.70
N GLU A 375 33.29 -14.96 -16.39
CA GLU A 375 32.47 -15.99 -15.75
C GLU A 375 33.31 -16.98 -14.92
N GLU A 376 34.56 -17.22 -15.32
CA GLU A 376 35.51 -18.07 -14.61
C GLU A 376 35.88 -17.50 -13.23
N LEU A 377 36.24 -16.20 -13.16
CA LEU A 377 36.53 -15.52 -11.89
C LEU A 377 35.28 -15.45 -11.01
N LYS A 378 34.13 -15.15 -11.59
CA LYS A 378 32.85 -15.10 -10.88
C LYS A 378 32.51 -16.45 -10.26
N THR A 379 32.57 -17.53 -11.03
CA THR A 379 32.31 -18.90 -10.57
C THR A 379 33.28 -19.30 -9.46
N TYR A 380 34.56 -18.98 -9.63
CA TYR A 380 35.57 -19.24 -8.61
C TYR A 380 35.26 -18.52 -7.28
N LEU A 381 34.98 -17.21 -7.32
CA LEU A 381 34.69 -16.43 -6.11
C LEU A 381 33.36 -16.82 -5.45
N GLN A 382 32.38 -17.26 -6.23
CA GLN A 382 31.13 -17.85 -5.71
C GLN A 382 31.41 -19.16 -4.98
N ALA A 383 32.29 -20.02 -5.51
CA ALA A 383 32.67 -21.27 -4.85
C ALA A 383 33.45 -21.04 -3.54
N LEU A 384 34.23 -19.96 -3.45
CA LEU A 384 34.93 -19.57 -2.22
C LEU A 384 33.99 -19.01 -1.15
N ALA A 385 32.95 -18.26 -1.55
CA ALA A 385 31.98 -17.70 -0.62
C ALA A 385 31.27 -18.80 0.18
N SER A 386 30.91 -18.50 1.44
CA SER A 386 30.19 -19.47 2.27
C SER A 386 28.76 -19.69 1.77
N GLU A 387 28.10 -18.63 1.33
CA GLU A 387 26.74 -18.65 0.79
C GLU A 387 26.63 -17.79 -0.48
N PRO A 388 25.66 -18.02 -1.37
CA PRO A 388 25.50 -17.26 -2.61
C PRO A 388 25.35 -15.74 -2.41
N ASP A 389 24.73 -15.29 -1.31
CA ASP A 389 24.53 -13.88 -0.97
C ASP A 389 25.79 -13.22 -0.36
N MET A 390 26.83 -14.00 -0.05
CA MET A 390 28.12 -13.51 0.46
C MET A 390 29.13 -13.20 -0.65
N PHE A 391 28.74 -13.32 -1.92
CA PHE A 391 29.52 -12.89 -3.07
C PHE A 391 29.05 -11.52 -3.59
N TYR A 392 29.97 -10.56 -3.58
CA TYR A 392 29.76 -9.17 -4.00
C TYR A 392 30.56 -8.88 -5.28
N PRO A 393 29.96 -9.06 -6.47
CA PRO A 393 30.61 -8.74 -7.73
C PRO A 393 30.66 -7.22 -7.96
N ASP A 394 31.83 -6.71 -8.36
CA ASP A 394 31.97 -5.40 -8.99
C ASP A 394 32.39 -5.59 -10.45
N SER A 395 31.44 -5.44 -11.37
CA SER A 395 31.70 -5.51 -12.82
C SER A 395 32.48 -4.30 -13.35
N SER A 396 32.41 -3.17 -12.67
CA SER A 396 33.01 -1.93 -13.15
C SER A 396 34.51 -1.82 -12.89
N ALA A 397 35.06 -2.69 -12.04
CA ALA A 397 36.43 -2.64 -11.53
C ALA A 397 36.81 -1.33 -10.79
N ASN A 398 35.85 -0.43 -10.59
CA ASN A 398 36.08 0.88 -10.00
C ASN A 398 35.84 0.91 -8.48
N MET A 399 35.32 -0.20 -7.92
CA MET A 399 35.02 -0.37 -6.49
C MET A 399 34.08 0.70 -5.91
N SER A 400 33.22 1.30 -6.74
CA SER A 400 32.27 2.35 -6.34
C SER A 400 31.39 1.92 -5.16
N ASN A 401 30.96 0.65 -5.14
CA ASN A 401 30.11 0.10 -4.09
C ASN A 401 30.89 -0.61 -2.96
N PHE A 402 32.22 -0.76 -3.04
CA PHE A 402 32.99 -1.54 -2.07
C PHE A 402 32.84 -1.00 -0.65
N THR A 403 32.96 0.31 -0.46
CA THR A 403 32.80 0.92 0.87
C THR A 403 31.41 0.63 1.44
N GLN A 404 30.35 0.67 0.63
CA GLN A 404 28.99 0.37 1.08
C GLN A 404 28.79 -1.12 1.37
N ASN A 405 29.30 -2.00 0.51
CA ASN A 405 29.22 -3.45 0.70
C ASN A 405 29.96 -3.87 1.98
N LEU A 406 31.17 -3.34 2.20
CA LEU A 406 31.94 -3.58 3.42
C LEU A 406 31.23 -3.05 4.65
N LYS A 407 30.64 -1.86 4.56
CA LYS A 407 29.76 -1.35 5.62
C LYS A 407 28.66 -2.35 5.94
N ASN A 408 27.90 -2.78 4.94
CA ASN A 408 26.77 -3.70 5.13
C ASN A 408 27.21 -5.04 5.74
N ILE A 409 28.30 -5.63 5.26
CA ILE A 409 28.88 -6.86 5.82
C ILE A 409 29.23 -6.65 7.30
N LEU A 410 30.02 -5.61 7.61
CA LEU A 410 30.48 -5.36 8.97
C LEU A 410 29.33 -5.03 9.92
N TYR A 411 28.34 -4.25 9.48
CA TYR A 411 27.12 -3.99 10.26
C TYR A 411 26.35 -5.28 10.53
N LYS A 412 26.05 -6.08 9.50
CA LYS A 412 25.35 -7.38 9.64
C LYS A 412 26.08 -8.27 10.63
N GLU A 413 27.38 -8.43 10.45
CA GLU A 413 28.17 -9.40 11.18
C GLU A 413 28.48 -9.01 12.62
N ILE A 414 28.74 -7.71 12.88
CA ILE A 414 29.10 -7.17 14.20
C ILE A 414 27.86 -6.82 15.01
N SER A 415 26.84 -6.21 14.38
CA SER A 415 25.63 -5.76 15.08
C SER A 415 24.58 -6.85 15.22
N ASN A 416 24.65 -7.91 14.40
CA ASN A 416 23.74 -9.05 14.40
C ASN A 416 22.24 -8.64 14.48
N PRO A 417 21.74 -7.88 13.49
CA PRO A 417 20.40 -7.32 13.52
C PRO A 417 19.33 -8.42 13.50
N THR A 418 18.24 -8.23 14.27
CA THR A 418 17.10 -9.15 14.30
C THR A 418 16.18 -9.02 13.10
N ILE A 419 16.23 -7.87 12.40
CA ILE A 419 15.60 -7.63 11.11
C ILE A 419 16.74 -7.43 10.13
N SER A 420 16.92 -8.36 9.18
CA SER A 420 18.04 -8.34 8.24
C SER A 420 17.57 -8.72 6.85
N ASP A 421 17.74 -7.80 5.90
CA ASP A 421 17.36 -7.96 4.49
C ASP A 421 15.90 -8.42 4.30
N GLU A 422 14.99 -7.93 5.15
CA GLU A 422 13.58 -8.33 5.12
C GLU A 422 12.74 -7.37 4.27
N THR A 423 11.68 -7.88 3.67
CA THR A 423 10.76 -7.07 2.86
C THR A 423 9.51 -6.73 3.66
N LEU A 424 9.20 -5.44 3.76
CA LEU A 424 7.89 -4.98 4.18
C LEU A 424 6.94 -5.06 3.00
N THR A 425 5.77 -5.66 3.19
CA THR A 425 4.66 -5.69 2.22
C THR A 425 3.39 -5.31 2.93
N ASP A 426 2.67 -4.33 2.41
CA ASP A 426 1.40 -3.84 2.95
C ASP A 426 0.37 -3.72 1.84
N ILE A 427 -0.69 -4.53 1.94
CA ILE A 427 -1.76 -4.62 0.94
C ILE A 427 -3.02 -4.01 1.56
N MET A 428 -3.60 -3.01 0.91
CA MET A 428 -4.84 -2.37 1.39
C MET A 428 -6.01 -3.35 1.44
N GLY A 429 -7.03 -3.03 2.23
CA GLY A 429 -8.26 -3.81 2.26
C GLY A 429 -9.00 -3.72 0.93
N GLU A 430 -9.80 -4.74 0.59
CA GLU A 430 -10.48 -4.83 -0.71
C GLU A 430 -11.37 -3.62 -1.04
N LYS A 431 -11.89 -2.93 -0.01
CA LYS A 431 -12.81 -1.79 -0.08
C LYS A 431 -12.15 -0.48 0.38
N VAL A 432 -10.82 -0.41 0.29
CA VAL A 432 -10.02 0.72 0.76
C VAL A 432 -9.01 1.08 -0.33
N ASN A 433 -8.97 2.36 -0.68
CA ASN A 433 -8.04 2.91 -1.66
C ASN A 433 -6.83 3.54 -0.97
N LEU A 434 -5.63 3.26 -1.49
CA LEU A 434 -4.44 4.04 -1.19
C LEU A 434 -4.47 5.36 -1.96
N ILE A 435 -4.40 6.50 -1.26
CA ILE A 435 -4.44 7.83 -1.90
C ILE A 435 -3.10 8.57 -1.84
N SER A 436 -2.17 8.16 -0.98
CA SER A 436 -0.80 8.70 -0.99
C SER A 436 0.00 8.15 -2.16
N GLY A 437 0.69 9.04 -2.87
CA GLY A 437 1.67 8.69 -3.88
C GLY A 437 3.04 8.32 -3.27
N LEU A 438 3.97 7.93 -4.14
CA LEU A 438 5.33 7.55 -3.74
C LEU A 438 6.04 8.68 -2.99
N ASP A 439 5.93 9.91 -3.49
CA ASP A 439 6.59 11.07 -2.90
C ASP A 439 5.99 11.46 -1.53
N ASP A 440 4.67 11.33 -1.36
CA ASP A 440 4.00 11.55 -0.06
C ASP A 440 4.58 10.60 0.99
N ILE A 441 4.73 9.33 0.64
CA ILE A 441 5.26 8.31 1.55
C ILE A 441 6.74 8.55 1.81
N LYS A 442 7.56 8.87 0.80
CA LYS A 442 8.98 9.22 0.99
C LYS A 442 9.17 10.39 1.95
N ASN A 443 8.34 11.43 1.80
CA ASN A 443 8.38 12.61 2.67
C ASN A 443 7.98 12.32 4.12
N SER A 444 7.23 11.23 4.35
CA SER A 444 6.80 10.80 5.69
C SER A 444 7.83 9.93 6.43
N ILE A 445 8.92 9.50 5.79
CA ILE A 445 9.89 8.58 6.39
C ILE A 445 10.55 9.23 7.60
N ILE A 446 10.33 8.64 8.76
CA ILE A 446 11.00 8.99 10.02
C ILE A 446 11.88 7.81 10.41
N VAL A 447 13.16 8.09 10.69
CA VAL A 447 14.14 7.10 11.16
C VAL A 447 14.67 7.55 12.52
N SER A 448 14.73 6.59 13.45
CA SER A 448 15.33 6.76 14.77
C SER A 448 16.43 5.73 14.98
N VAL A 449 17.49 6.14 15.69
CA VAL A 449 18.59 5.24 16.11
C VAL A 449 18.93 5.55 17.56
N LYS A 450 19.49 4.57 18.28
CA LYS A 450 19.95 4.74 19.66
C LYS A 450 21.02 5.83 19.75
N ASN A 451 20.94 6.71 20.76
CA ASN A 451 21.83 7.86 20.96
C ASN A 451 21.79 8.88 19.79
N ASP A 452 20.60 9.41 19.54
CA ASP A 452 20.23 10.25 18.38
C ASP A 452 21.17 11.45 18.11
N ASP A 453 21.84 11.98 19.14
CA ASP A 453 22.59 13.24 19.03
C ASP A 453 24.03 13.13 18.46
N SER A 454 24.49 11.93 18.07
CA SER A 454 25.86 11.76 17.55
C SER A 454 25.96 11.95 16.03
N GLU A 455 27.11 12.42 15.53
CA GLU A 455 27.38 12.51 14.08
C GLU A 455 27.24 11.15 13.37
N ILE A 456 27.52 10.06 14.09
CA ILE A 456 27.43 8.69 13.58
C ILE A 456 25.96 8.27 13.49
N ALA A 457 25.15 8.56 14.51
CA ALA A 457 23.71 8.38 14.50
C ALA A 457 23.07 9.12 13.33
N ALA A 458 23.47 10.37 13.08
CA ALA A 458 22.99 11.16 11.94
C ALA A 458 23.33 10.51 10.59
N LYS A 459 24.58 10.04 10.41
CA LYS A 459 24.99 9.29 9.20
C LYS A 459 24.18 8.01 9.04
N ARG A 460 23.99 7.24 10.11
CA ARG A 460 23.24 5.98 10.08
C ARG A 460 21.76 6.20 9.76
N LYS A 461 21.13 7.24 10.31
CA LYS A 461 19.76 7.65 9.95
C LYS A 461 19.64 7.96 8.48
N ALA A 462 20.57 8.73 7.93
CA ALA A 462 20.59 9.07 6.51
C ALA A 462 20.76 7.82 5.63
N GLU A 463 21.60 6.87 6.05
CA GLU A 463 21.78 5.58 5.35
C GLU A 463 20.49 4.74 5.35
N ILE A 464 19.84 4.56 6.50
CA ILE A 464 18.58 3.80 6.60
C ILE A 464 17.48 4.49 5.80
N LYS A 465 17.35 5.82 5.94
CA LYS A 465 16.36 6.60 5.19
C LYS A 465 16.54 6.43 3.68
N LYS A 466 17.77 6.60 3.20
CA LYS A 466 18.10 6.41 1.79
C LYS A 466 17.82 4.99 1.31
N ALA A 467 18.16 3.98 2.10
CA ALA A 467 17.87 2.59 1.76
C ALA A 467 16.35 2.34 1.64
N ILE A 468 15.54 2.91 2.52
CA ILE A 468 14.08 2.85 2.41
C ILE A 468 13.60 3.59 1.15
N GLU A 469 14.09 4.80 0.88
CA GLU A 469 13.71 5.60 -0.30
C GLU A 469 14.04 4.90 -1.63
N ASP A 470 15.20 4.25 -1.70
CA ASP A 470 15.70 3.55 -2.90
C ASP A 470 14.95 2.22 -3.15
N ASN A 471 14.41 1.59 -2.10
CA ASN A 471 13.73 0.29 -2.19
C ASN A 471 12.21 0.34 -1.98
N LEU A 472 11.63 1.53 -1.72
CA LEU A 472 10.19 1.74 -1.61
C LEU A 472 9.53 1.70 -2.99
N LYS A 473 8.50 0.86 -3.13
CA LYS A 473 7.70 0.67 -4.34
C LYS A 473 6.22 0.71 -4.00
N ILE A 474 5.42 1.22 -4.92
CA ILE A 474 3.95 1.17 -4.86
C ILE A 474 3.45 0.54 -6.15
N ASN A 475 2.68 -0.52 -6.03
CA ASN A 475 2.03 -1.21 -7.14
C ASN A 475 0.54 -1.33 -6.81
N ASN A 476 -0.30 -0.50 -7.44
CA ASN A 476 -1.72 -0.37 -7.11
C ASN A 476 -1.92 -0.15 -5.60
N ASP A 477 -2.63 -1.07 -4.95
CA ASP A 477 -2.97 -1.04 -3.52
C ASP A 477 -1.92 -1.72 -2.62
N THR A 478 -0.69 -1.91 -3.13
CA THR A 478 0.40 -2.56 -2.38
C THR A 478 1.60 -1.63 -2.23
N ILE A 479 2.02 -1.41 -0.99
CA ILE A 479 3.27 -0.75 -0.61
C ILE A 479 4.31 -1.82 -0.30
N THR A 480 5.51 -1.72 -0.86
CA THR A 480 6.62 -2.64 -0.58
C THR A 480 7.89 -1.86 -0.29
N ILE A 481 8.65 -2.27 0.73
CA ILE A 481 10.01 -1.80 0.98
C ILE A 481 10.90 -3.03 1.10
N GLU A 482 11.78 -3.22 0.12
CA GLU A 482 12.73 -4.35 0.09
C GLU A 482 13.97 -4.04 0.95
N LYS A 483 14.66 -5.10 1.40
CA LYS A 483 16.00 -5.03 2.00
C LYS A 483 16.11 -4.20 3.29
N ILE A 484 15.07 -4.22 4.12
CA ILE A 484 15.08 -3.56 5.43
C ILE A 484 16.04 -4.31 6.36
N THR A 485 16.98 -3.58 6.94
CA THR A 485 17.87 -4.07 7.99
C THR A 485 17.89 -3.09 9.16
N LEU A 486 17.49 -3.55 10.34
CA LEU A 486 17.42 -2.76 11.58
C LEU A 486 18.11 -3.52 12.71
N ALA A 487 19.16 -2.92 13.27
CA ALA A 487 19.82 -3.39 14.48
C ALA A 487 19.09 -2.91 15.75
N GLU A 488 19.55 -3.38 16.91
CA GLU A 488 19.02 -2.96 18.22
C GLU A 488 18.95 -1.43 18.33
N GLY A 489 17.74 -0.92 18.57
CA GLY A 489 17.44 0.49 18.78
C GLY A 489 17.38 1.33 17.50
N GLU A 490 17.41 0.69 16.33
CA GLU A 490 17.12 1.32 15.04
C GLU A 490 15.65 1.10 14.68
N SER A 491 14.97 2.14 14.22
CA SER A 491 13.58 2.05 13.77
C SER A 491 13.29 2.98 12.62
N PHE A 492 12.22 2.65 11.89
CA PHE A 492 11.61 3.57 10.93
C PHE A 492 10.10 3.52 11.05
N THR A 493 9.46 4.60 10.60
CA THR A 493 8.03 4.66 10.31
C THR A 493 7.82 5.39 8.99
N ILE A 494 6.76 5.00 8.28
CA ILE A 494 6.19 5.72 7.15
C ILE A 494 4.72 6.01 7.45
N LYS A 495 4.18 7.04 6.82
CA LYS A 495 2.76 7.37 6.84
C LYS A 495 2.20 7.40 5.43
N TYR A 496 0.96 6.95 5.31
CA TYR A 496 0.20 7.05 4.06
C TYR A 496 -1.27 7.22 4.37
N ASP A 497 -1.97 7.91 3.46
CA ASP A 497 -3.39 8.15 3.59
C ASP A 497 -4.18 7.13 2.79
N ILE A 498 -5.33 6.76 3.32
CA ILE A 498 -6.32 5.87 2.72
C ILE A 498 -7.72 6.50 2.77
N GLU A 499 -8.59 6.04 1.89
CA GLU A 499 -10.03 6.34 1.94
C GLU A 499 -10.87 5.10 1.58
N PRO A 500 -12.14 5.01 2.03
CA PRO A 500 -13.02 3.94 1.59
C PRO A 500 -13.29 4.00 0.08
N ASP A 501 -13.26 2.84 -0.57
CA ASP A 501 -13.69 2.70 -1.96
C ASP A 501 -15.23 2.61 -2.02
N VAL A 502 -15.88 3.77 -2.07
CA VAL A 502 -17.35 3.88 -2.03
C VAL A 502 -18.04 3.16 -3.19
N ASP A 503 -17.36 2.93 -4.30
CA ASP A 503 -17.91 2.22 -5.47
C ASP A 503 -17.94 0.69 -5.24
N LYS A 504 -17.09 0.17 -4.35
CA LYS A 504 -17.06 -1.24 -3.94
C LYS A 504 -17.89 -1.55 -2.69
N LEU A 505 -18.41 -0.52 -2.01
CA LEU A 505 -19.25 -0.72 -0.81
C LEU A 505 -20.65 -1.24 -1.20
N ALA A 506 -21.03 -2.37 -0.62
CA ALA A 506 -22.41 -2.82 -0.58
C ALA A 506 -23.18 -2.09 0.52
N GLU A 507 -24.51 -2.09 0.43
CA GLU A 507 -25.38 -1.46 1.44
C GLU A 507 -25.14 -2.03 2.86
N THR A 508 -24.76 -3.31 2.96
CA THR A 508 -24.45 -4.01 4.20
C THR A 508 -23.10 -3.63 4.82
N ASP A 509 -22.24 -2.91 4.10
CA ASP A 509 -20.91 -2.52 4.58
C ASP A 509 -20.92 -1.23 5.41
N TYR A 510 -22.03 -0.49 5.38
CA TYR A 510 -22.16 0.74 6.15
C TYR A 510 -22.46 0.44 7.62
N GLY A 511 -21.77 1.14 8.53
CA GLY A 511 -21.91 0.99 9.97
C GLY A 511 -21.20 -0.23 10.57
N ILE A 512 -20.50 -1.03 9.77
CA ILE A 512 -19.67 -2.15 10.23
C ILE A 512 -18.17 -1.85 10.08
N TRP A 513 -17.35 -2.52 10.89
CA TRP A 513 -15.89 -2.41 10.79
C TRP A 513 -15.38 -3.24 9.61
N LEU A 514 -14.68 -2.58 8.70
CA LEU A 514 -13.97 -3.16 7.56
C LEU A 514 -12.48 -3.14 7.86
N ASP A 515 -11.76 -4.15 7.39
CA ASP A 515 -10.31 -4.16 7.54
C ASP A 515 -9.66 -3.11 6.62
N ALA A 516 -8.80 -2.26 7.18
CA ALA A 516 -8.08 -1.24 6.41
C ALA A 516 -7.01 -1.86 5.49
N ASN A 517 -6.60 -3.10 5.78
CA ASN A 517 -5.55 -3.84 5.06
C ASN A 517 -5.99 -5.29 4.86
N GLN A 518 -5.68 -5.88 3.73
CA GLN A 518 -5.82 -7.33 3.54
C GLN A 518 -4.74 -8.06 4.34
N SER A 519 -3.50 -7.62 4.22
CA SER A 519 -2.34 -8.19 4.94
C SER A 519 -1.21 -7.18 5.03
N ALA A 520 -0.45 -7.22 6.12
CA ALA A 520 0.81 -6.51 6.23
C ALA A 520 1.87 -7.35 6.94
N THR A 521 3.07 -7.45 6.35
CA THR A 521 4.17 -8.29 6.86
C THR A 521 5.53 -7.61 6.70
N LEU A 522 6.47 -7.94 7.59
CA LEU A 522 7.90 -7.70 7.44
C LEU A 522 8.59 -9.07 7.47
N GLY A 523 9.03 -9.55 6.31
CA GLY A 523 9.40 -10.96 6.15
C GLY A 523 8.23 -11.88 6.52
N GLN A 524 8.42 -12.73 7.53
CA GLN A 524 7.36 -13.61 8.07
C GLN A 524 6.57 -12.99 9.24
N LYS A 525 6.96 -11.79 9.70
CA LYS A 525 6.38 -11.14 10.88
C LYS A 525 5.12 -10.37 10.47
N LYS A 526 4.00 -10.57 11.17
CA LYS A 526 2.71 -9.95 10.85
C LYS A 526 2.50 -8.65 11.63
N PHE A 527 2.03 -7.61 10.95
CA PHE A 527 1.60 -6.37 11.59
C PHE A 527 0.18 -6.47 12.16
N PRO A 528 -0.16 -5.65 13.18
CA PRO A 528 -1.53 -5.45 13.61
C PRO A 528 -2.44 -4.96 12.46
N LYS A 529 -3.73 -5.30 12.51
CA LYS A 529 -4.71 -5.03 11.45
C LYS A 529 -5.71 -3.94 11.86
N PRO A 530 -5.47 -2.67 11.50
CA PRO A 530 -6.43 -1.61 11.76
C PRO A 530 -7.70 -1.76 10.92
N GLN A 531 -8.77 -1.12 11.37
CA GLN A 531 -10.10 -1.17 10.78
C GLN A 531 -10.67 0.23 10.55
N ILE A 532 -11.56 0.34 9.58
CA ILE A 532 -12.29 1.54 9.19
C ILE A 532 -13.79 1.21 9.13
N LYS A 533 -14.64 2.10 9.61
CA LYS A 533 -16.10 2.00 9.51
C LYS A 533 -16.62 3.19 8.73
N VAL A 534 -17.53 2.95 7.80
CA VAL A 534 -18.06 4.00 6.91
C VAL A 534 -19.53 4.24 7.23
N PHE A 535 -19.96 5.50 7.29
CA PHE A 535 -21.35 5.86 7.56
C PHE A 535 -22.08 6.27 6.29
N MET A 536 -23.39 5.99 6.26
CA MET A 536 -24.27 6.49 5.20
C MET A 536 -24.54 7.99 5.41
N PRO A 537 -24.38 8.81 4.36
CA PRO A 537 -24.85 10.19 4.33
C PRO A 537 -26.31 10.37 4.78
N GLN A 538 -26.60 11.54 5.33
CA GLN A 538 -27.96 11.98 5.64
C GLN A 538 -28.48 12.89 4.52
N LEU A 539 -29.60 12.50 3.91
CA LEU A 539 -30.40 13.36 3.03
C LEU A 539 -31.52 14.02 3.85
N THR A 540 -31.53 15.34 3.87
CA THR A 540 -32.62 16.17 4.40
C THR A 540 -33.38 16.80 3.24
N ILE A 541 -34.66 16.48 3.11
CA ILE A 541 -35.55 17.14 2.14
C ILE A 541 -36.32 18.24 2.88
N LYS A 542 -36.28 19.47 2.36
CA LYS A 542 -37.03 20.63 2.85
C LYS A 542 -38.11 21.00 1.85
N LYS A 543 -39.36 20.84 2.21
CA LYS A 543 -40.51 21.15 1.36
C LYS A 543 -41.07 22.51 1.75
N VAL A 544 -41.14 23.41 0.78
CA VAL A 544 -41.65 24.77 1.00
C VAL A 544 -42.65 25.22 -0.07
N ASP A 545 -43.42 26.25 0.26
CA ASP A 545 -44.24 27.02 -0.66
C ASP A 545 -43.35 27.81 -1.63
N ASP A 546 -43.68 27.77 -2.91
CA ASP A 546 -42.89 28.41 -3.97
C ASP A 546 -42.84 29.95 -3.83
N LYS A 547 -43.90 30.58 -3.31
CA LYS A 547 -44.03 32.04 -3.19
C LYS A 547 -43.65 32.55 -1.80
N THR A 548 -44.13 31.90 -0.73
CA THR A 548 -43.95 32.39 0.64
C THR A 548 -42.70 31.81 1.31
N GLY A 549 -42.22 30.65 0.84
CA GLY A 549 -41.13 29.91 1.49
C GLY A 549 -41.56 29.22 2.80
N GLU A 550 -42.85 29.21 3.13
CA GLU A 550 -43.36 28.51 4.32
C GLU A 550 -43.22 26.99 4.19
N ALA A 551 -42.97 26.32 5.31
CA ALA A 551 -42.78 24.87 5.36
C ALA A 551 -44.07 24.08 5.09
N LEU A 552 -43.99 23.04 4.27
CA LEU A 552 -45.16 22.26 3.85
C LEU A 552 -45.13 20.80 4.35
N PRO A 553 -45.98 20.43 5.32
CA PRO A 553 -46.10 19.06 5.81
C PRO A 553 -46.87 18.15 4.86
N GLY A 554 -46.57 16.85 4.90
CA GLY A 554 -47.35 15.80 4.22
C GLY A 554 -47.03 15.56 2.74
N ALA A 555 -45.97 16.15 2.19
CA ALA A 555 -45.45 15.76 0.88
C ALA A 555 -44.83 14.35 0.96
N GLU A 556 -45.05 13.48 -0.03
CA GLU A 556 -44.46 12.14 -0.09
C GLU A 556 -43.47 12.04 -1.25
N PHE A 557 -42.28 11.50 -0.99
CA PHE A 557 -41.19 11.36 -1.96
C PHE A 557 -40.80 9.90 -2.21
N SER A 558 -40.18 9.66 -3.35
CA SER A 558 -39.48 8.42 -3.69
C SER A 558 -38.08 8.71 -4.22
N LEU A 559 -37.13 7.83 -3.89
CA LEU A 559 -35.76 7.87 -4.38
C LEU A 559 -35.55 6.74 -5.38
N TYR A 560 -34.78 7.01 -6.42
CA TYR A 560 -34.38 6.01 -7.40
C TYR A 560 -32.86 5.99 -7.54
N LYS A 561 -32.27 4.78 -7.54
CA LYS A 561 -30.85 4.54 -7.84
C LYS A 561 -30.78 3.66 -9.07
N ASN A 562 -30.03 4.06 -10.10
CA ASN A 562 -29.95 3.33 -11.37
C ASN A 562 -31.34 3.02 -11.97
N LYS A 563 -32.27 3.99 -11.92
CA LYS A 563 -33.67 3.87 -12.38
C LYS A 563 -34.52 2.82 -11.66
N ARG A 564 -34.06 2.31 -10.52
CA ARG A 564 -34.83 1.39 -9.65
C ARG A 564 -35.22 2.11 -8.38
N LEU A 565 -36.43 1.83 -7.88
CA LEU A 565 -36.91 2.37 -6.61
C LEU A 565 -35.95 1.94 -5.50
N PHE A 566 -35.45 2.92 -4.75
CA PHE A 566 -34.54 2.73 -3.64
C PHE A 566 -35.28 3.00 -2.32
N VAL A 567 -35.16 2.07 -1.37
CA VAL A 567 -35.70 2.24 -0.03
C VAL A 567 -34.59 2.80 0.85
N PRO A 568 -34.76 4.00 1.44
CA PRO A 568 -33.73 4.57 2.27
C PRO A 568 -33.72 3.96 3.67
N TYR A 569 -32.66 4.27 4.40
CA TYR A 569 -32.40 3.78 5.74
C TYR A 569 -32.65 4.87 6.79
N LYS A 570 -32.75 4.44 8.04
CA LYS A 570 -32.67 5.30 9.22
C LYS A 570 -31.66 4.70 10.19
N MET A 571 -30.74 5.53 10.68
CA MET A 571 -29.80 5.10 11.71
C MET A 571 -30.54 4.86 13.04
N THR A 572 -30.30 3.69 13.65
CA THR A 572 -30.81 3.30 14.98
C THR A 572 -29.64 2.86 15.86
N GLN A 573 -29.91 2.54 17.13
CA GLN A 573 -28.88 1.96 18.02
C GLN A 573 -28.33 0.63 17.51
N ASN A 574 -29.11 -0.11 16.71
CA ASN A 574 -28.72 -1.40 16.13
C ASN A 574 -28.17 -1.26 14.69
N GLY A 575 -27.81 -0.04 14.26
CA GLY A 575 -27.36 0.26 12.90
C GLY A 575 -28.47 0.76 11.97
N TYR A 576 -28.22 0.68 10.67
CA TYR A 576 -29.11 1.18 9.62
C TYR A 576 -30.29 0.22 9.38
N VAL A 577 -31.51 0.74 9.49
CA VAL A 577 -32.75 -0.02 9.25
C VAL A 577 -33.49 0.59 8.06
N ASN A 578 -33.87 -0.25 7.10
CA ASN A 578 -34.70 0.15 5.96
C ASN A 578 -36.06 0.66 6.42
N ILE A 579 -36.44 1.85 5.96
CA ILE A 579 -37.77 2.40 6.23
C ILE A 579 -38.70 2.08 5.06
N ASN A 580 -39.39 0.93 5.14
CA ASN A 580 -40.38 0.45 4.15
C ASN A 580 -41.61 1.39 3.97
N GLY A 581 -41.62 2.55 4.59
CA GLY A 581 -42.79 3.40 4.72
C GLY A 581 -42.43 4.87 4.60
N LYS A 582 -42.68 5.40 3.40
CA LYS A 582 -42.92 6.80 3.03
C LYS A 582 -41.90 7.84 3.54
N ILE A 583 -41.17 8.42 2.59
CA ILE A 583 -40.41 9.65 2.79
C ILE A 583 -41.41 10.80 2.84
N THR A 584 -42.02 11.04 4.01
CA THR A 584 -43.05 12.06 4.20
C THR A 584 -42.55 13.22 5.04
N THR A 585 -42.80 14.45 4.59
CA THR A 585 -42.41 15.64 5.34
C THR A 585 -43.23 15.80 6.61
N ASP A 586 -42.54 16.09 7.71
CA ASP A 586 -43.11 16.33 9.03
C ASP A 586 -43.77 17.71 9.14
N SER A 587 -44.22 18.08 10.34
CA SER A 587 -44.84 19.39 10.62
C SER A 587 -43.94 20.59 10.31
N ASN A 588 -42.62 20.39 10.23
CA ASN A 588 -41.66 21.43 9.87
C ASN A 588 -41.37 21.45 8.37
N GLY A 589 -42.13 20.68 7.57
CA GLY A 589 -41.89 20.51 6.14
C GLY A 589 -40.59 19.77 5.83
N THR A 590 -40.06 18.99 6.77
CA THR A 590 -38.77 18.32 6.61
C THR A 590 -38.86 16.81 6.74
N VAL A 591 -37.96 16.10 6.09
CA VAL A 591 -37.76 14.66 6.30
C VAL A 591 -36.28 14.31 6.16
N LYS A 592 -35.80 13.46 7.06
CA LYS A 592 -34.39 13.04 7.13
C LYS A 592 -34.29 11.53 6.96
N VAL A 593 -33.42 11.11 6.03
CA VAL A 593 -33.16 9.70 5.73
C VAL A 593 -31.68 9.46 5.49
N ASN A 594 -31.22 8.23 5.64
CA ASN A 594 -29.84 7.83 5.34
C ASN A 594 -29.79 7.04 4.04
N ILE A 595 -28.82 7.34 3.18
CA ILE A 595 -28.64 6.67 1.90
C ILE A 595 -27.14 6.44 1.62
N PRO A 596 -26.75 5.33 0.97
CA PRO A 596 -25.38 5.12 0.51
C PRO A 596 -24.89 6.24 -0.42
N TYR A 597 -23.58 6.40 -0.52
CA TYR A 597 -22.97 7.31 -1.52
C TYR A 597 -23.39 6.93 -2.95
N GLY A 598 -23.40 7.93 -3.84
CA GLY A 598 -23.68 7.76 -5.27
C GLY A 598 -24.76 8.70 -5.85
N GLN A 599 -25.21 8.37 -7.06
CA GLN A 599 -26.19 9.17 -7.81
C GLN A 599 -27.63 8.66 -7.59
N TYR A 600 -28.56 9.58 -7.35
CA TYR A 600 -29.98 9.30 -7.14
C TYR A 600 -30.88 10.26 -7.90
N GLU A 601 -32.12 9.84 -8.16
CA GLU A 601 -33.21 10.71 -8.59
C GLU A 601 -34.25 10.82 -7.47
N LEU A 602 -34.62 12.04 -7.09
CA LEU A 602 -35.68 12.33 -6.14
C LEU A 602 -36.94 12.78 -6.90
N LYS A 603 -38.09 12.17 -6.59
CA LYS A 603 -39.38 12.50 -7.19
C LYS A 603 -40.44 12.70 -6.11
N GLU A 604 -41.21 13.79 -6.21
CA GLU A 604 -42.41 13.97 -5.42
C GLU A 604 -43.51 13.05 -5.98
N THR A 605 -44.06 12.20 -5.11
CA THR A 605 -45.11 11.23 -5.47
C THR A 605 -46.49 11.68 -5.00
N LYS A 606 -46.55 12.61 -4.05
CA LYS A 606 -47.77 13.24 -3.58
C LYS A 606 -47.48 14.62 -3.02
N ALA A 607 -48.22 15.61 -3.50
CA ALA A 607 -48.14 16.97 -3.01
C ALA A 607 -48.82 17.14 -1.64
N PRO A 608 -48.37 18.11 -0.82
CA PRO A 608 -49.14 18.62 0.30
C PRO A 608 -50.57 19.00 -0.10
N LYS A 609 -51.52 18.91 0.84
CA LYS A 609 -52.91 19.31 0.60
C LYS A 609 -52.97 20.78 0.12
N ASP A 610 -53.81 21.05 -0.88
CA ASP A 610 -53.99 22.36 -1.53
C ASP A 610 -52.80 22.85 -2.39
N TYR A 611 -51.83 21.96 -2.71
CA TYR A 611 -50.69 22.26 -3.58
C TYR A 611 -50.68 21.39 -4.85
N LEU A 612 -50.15 21.95 -5.94
CA LEU A 612 -49.84 21.21 -7.16
C LEU A 612 -48.67 20.24 -6.92
N ILE A 613 -48.70 19.08 -7.56
CA ILE A 613 -47.57 18.15 -7.56
C ILE A 613 -46.42 18.67 -8.40
N ASN A 614 -45.22 18.68 -7.81
CA ASN A 614 -44.01 18.98 -8.54
C ASN A 614 -43.60 17.76 -9.38
N LYS A 615 -43.59 17.94 -10.71
CA LYS A 615 -43.24 16.90 -11.70
C LYS A 615 -41.76 16.93 -12.11
N GLU A 616 -40.95 17.79 -11.49
CA GLU A 616 -39.51 17.88 -11.72
C GLU A 616 -38.80 16.62 -11.23
N GLU A 617 -37.85 16.14 -12.02
CA GLU A 617 -36.97 15.04 -11.63
C GLU A 617 -35.65 15.62 -11.10
N ILE A 618 -35.45 15.54 -9.79
CA ILE A 618 -34.29 16.16 -9.13
C ILE A 618 -33.15 15.16 -9.07
N SER A 619 -32.04 15.45 -9.73
CA SER A 619 -30.81 14.64 -9.66
C SER A 619 -30.01 14.99 -8.40
N LEU A 620 -29.65 13.98 -7.61
CA LEU A 620 -28.88 14.11 -6.38
C LEU A 620 -27.54 13.39 -6.51
N ASN A 621 -26.45 14.13 -6.29
CA ASN A 621 -25.12 13.57 -6.15
C ASN A 621 -24.73 13.50 -4.66
N VAL A 622 -24.75 12.29 -4.09
CA VAL A 622 -24.51 12.04 -2.67
C VAL A 622 -23.03 11.74 -2.48
N ASN A 623 -22.24 12.79 -2.21
CA ASN A 623 -20.79 12.72 -1.99
C ASN A 623 -20.35 13.24 -0.61
N ASP A 624 -21.19 14.05 0.04
CA ASP A 624 -20.97 14.63 1.36
C ASP A 624 -21.76 13.87 2.43
N MET A 625 -21.43 14.09 3.71
CA MET A 625 -22.14 13.44 4.82
C MET A 625 -23.53 13.99 5.09
N GLU A 626 -23.79 15.25 4.73
CA GLU A 626 -25.10 15.88 4.84
C GLU A 626 -25.47 16.54 3.52
N ILE A 627 -26.66 16.19 3.01
CA ILE A 627 -27.22 16.72 1.78
C ILE A 627 -28.55 17.37 2.15
N ILE A 628 -28.74 18.64 1.79
CA ILE A 628 -30.00 19.34 1.99
C ILE A 628 -30.60 19.65 0.62
N GLN A 629 -31.74 19.04 0.32
CA GLN A 629 -32.49 19.28 -0.91
C GLN A 629 -33.78 20.04 -0.60
N GLU A 630 -33.90 21.26 -1.14
CA GLU A 630 -35.14 22.01 -1.07
C GLU A 630 -36.05 21.67 -2.27
N VAL A 631 -37.36 21.51 -2.03
CA VAL A 631 -38.36 21.23 -3.07
C VAL A 631 -39.57 22.15 -2.90
N ARG A 632 -39.93 22.86 -3.97
CA ARG A 632 -40.98 23.91 -3.97
C ARG A 632 -42.24 23.43 -4.67
N ASN A 633 -43.42 23.78 -4.12
CA ASN A 633 -44.72 23.56 -4.78
C ASN A 633 -45.50 24.86 -4.87
N THR A 634 -46.25 25.01 -5.94
CA THR A 634 -47.18 26.10 -6.16
C THR A 634 -48.53 25.78 -5.49
N ALA A 635 -49.05 26.72 -4.71
CA ALA A 635 -50.39 26.61 -4.13
C ALA A 635 -51.46 26.57 -5.23
N ILE A 636 -52.48 25.74 -5.05
CA ILE A 636 -53.62 25.66 -5.98
C ILE A 636 -54.46 26.93 -5.88
N GLU A 637 -54.72 27.56 -7.02
CA GLU A 637 -55.67 28.67 -7.07
C GLU A 637 -57.08 28.21 -6.68
N LYS A 638 -57.71 28.97 -5.78
CA LYS A 638 -59.10 28.76 -5.40
C LYS A 638 -60.01 29.75 -6.13
N VAL A 639 -61.28 29.38 -6.26
CA VAL A 639 -62.34 30.19 -6.86
C VAL A 639 -63.52 30.23 -5.90
N GLN A 640 -64.15 31.39 -5.78
CA GLN A 640 -65.37 31.55 -5.02
C GLN A 640 -66.56 31.59 -5.97
N TYR A 641 -67.47 30.63 -5.82
CA TYR A 641 -68.75 30.62 -6.51
C TYR A 641 -69.85 31.24 -5.65
N SER A 642 -70.89 31.74 -6.29
CA SER A 642 -72.14 32.16 -5.61
C SER A 642 -73.33 31.46 -6.25
N ALA A 643 -74.44 31.37 -5.52
CA ALA A 643 -75.74 31.03 -6.10
C ALA A 643 -76.68 32.23 -5.97
N HIS A 644 -77.33 32.61 -7.07
CA HIS A 644 -78.39 33.60 -7.10
C HIS A 644 -79.74 32.89 -7.29
N LYS A 645 -80.67 33.13 -6.37
CA LYS A 645 -82.04 32.63 -6.48
C LYS A 645 -82.97 33.71 -7.03
N THR A 646 -83.78 33.35 -8.01
CA THR A 646 -84.94 34.13 -8.45
C THR A 646 -86.22 33.32 -8.32
N TRP A 647 -87.23 33.88 -7.65
CA TRP A 647 -88.59 33.39 -7.63
C TRP A 647 -89.46 34.13 -8.63
N GLN A 648 -90.10 33.39 -9.53
CA GLN A 648 -91.08 33.92 -10.48
C GLN A 648 -92.50 33.75 -9.96
N TYR A 649 -93.39 34.66 -10.35
CA TYR A 649 -94.82 34.64 -10.00
C TYR A 649 -95.11 34.68 -8.49
N VAL A 650 -94.21 35.30 -7.71
CA VAL A 650 -94.38 35.53 -6.26
C VAL A 650 -94.49 37.02 -5.98
N ASN A 651 -95.43 37.42 -5.11
CA ASN A 651 -95.57 38.80 -4.66
C ASN A 651 -94.33 39.25 -3.87
N VAL A 652 -93.85 40.47 -4.10
CA VAL A 652 -92.63 41.00 -3.45
C VAL A 652 -92.68 40.90 -1.92
N GLY A 653 -93.85 41.13 -1.31
CA GLY A 653 -94.04 41.02 0.15
C GLY A 653 -93.97 39.59 0.72
N GLU A 654 -94.11 38.57 -0.14
CA GLU A 654 -94.09 37.14 0.23
C GLU A 654 -92.73 36.49 -0.03
N LEU A 655 -91.83 37.10 -0.81
CA LEU A 655 -90.53 36.51 -1.17
C LEU A 655 -89.71 36.05 0.04
N LYS A 656 -89.75 36.82 1.13
CA LYS A 656 -89.01 36.52 2.37
C LYS A 656 -89.42 35.21 3.04
N ASN A 657 -90.60 34.66 2.69
CA ASN A 657 -91.12 33.44 3.28
C ASN A 657 -90.58 32.18 2.58
N TYR A 658 -89.92 32.31 1.43
CA TYR A 658 -89.38 31.19 0.65
C TYR A 658 -87.89 31.00 0.96
N GLU A 659 -87.48 29.76 1.26
CA GLU A 659 -86.08 29.40 1.47
C GLU A 659 -85.69 28.21 0.59
N VAL A 660 -84.50 28.27 -0.02
CA VAL A 660 -83.90 27.20 -0.83
C VAL A 660 -82.53 26.88 -0.27
N GLU A 661 -82.36 25.68 0.27
CA GLU A 661 -81.06 25.11 0.59
C GLU A 661 -80.44 24.53 -0.68
N VAL A 662 -79.24 24.98 -1.05
CA VAL A 662 -78.52 24.53 -2.24
C VAL A 662 -77.13 24.02 -1.86
N GLY A 663 -76.70 22.95 -2.52
CA GLY A 663 -75.36 22.37 -2.36
C GLY A 663 -74.49 22.62 -3.59
N LEU A 664 -73.21 22.87 -3.36
CA LEU A 664 -72.16 22.90 -4.38
C LEU A 664 -71.50 21.53 -4.48
N TYR A 665 -71.36 21.01 -5.70
CA TYR A 665 -70.80 19.69 -5.98
C TYR A 665 -69.77 19.77 -7.11
N GLU A 666 -68.81 18.86 -7.12
CA GLU A 666 -68.04 18.57 -8.34
C GLU A 666 -68.98 17.90 -9.36
N GLU A 667 -68.84 18.27 -10.63
CA GLU A 667 -69.65 17.71 -11.72
C GLU A 667 -69.52 16.18 -11.76
N GLY A 668 -70.67 15.49 -11.74
CA GLY A 668 -70.73 14.02 -11.68
C GLY A 668 -70.74 13.40 -10.28
N LYS A 669 -70.50 14.18 -9.20
CA LYS A 669 -70.47 13.69 -7.80
C LYS A 669 -71.68 14.12 -6.96
N THR A 670 -72.82 14.37 -7.58
CA THR A 670 -74.00 14.90 -6.88
C THR A 670 -74.70 13.90 -5.96
N ASN A 671 -74.23 12.66 -5.91
CA ASN A 671 -74.70 11.63 -4.97
C ASN A 671 -73.83 11.56 -3.70
N GLU A 672 -72.74 12.33 -3.65
CA GLU A 672 -71.90 12.52 -2.47
C GLU A 672 -72.38 13.73 -1.66
N PRO A 673 -71.96 13.91 -0.39
CA PRO A 673 -72.25 15.14 0.36
C PRO A 673 -71.76 16.38 -0.39
N ALA A 674 -72.54 17.47 -0.32
CA ALA A 674 -72.14 18.75 -0.90
C ALA A 674 -70.81 19.24 -0.28
N ILE A 675 -69.97 19.84 -1.12
CA ILE A 675 -68.70 20.46 -0.70
C ILE A 675 -68.98 21.63 0.25
N ASP A 676 -70.02 22.38 -0.06
CA ASP A 676 -70.56 23.43 0.79
C ASP A 676 -72.06 23.57 0.53
N THR A 677 -72.80 24.00 1.56
CA THR A 677 -74.25 24.17 1.50
C THR A 677 -74.62 25.54 2.03
N ILE A 678 -75.51 26.23 1.31
CA ILE A 678 -76.00 27.56 1.69
C ILE A 678 -77.53 27.60 1.60
N ILE A 679 -78.14 28.45 2.41
CA ILE A 679 -79.59 28.68 2.40
C ILE A 679 -79.88 30.05 1.81
N LEU A 680 -80.68 30.09 0.75
CA LEU A 680 -81.10 31.26 0.01
C LEU A 680 -82.54 31.67 0.40
N LYS A 681 -82.77 32.86 0.94
CA LYS A 681 -84.08 33.41 1.32
C LYS A 681 -84.61 34.41 0.29
N GLY A 682 -85.79 34.15 -0.27
CA GLY A 682 -86.39 34.96 -1.33
C GLY A 682 -85.49 35.08 -2.56
N ASN A 683 -85.36 36.29 -3.10
CA ASN A 683 -84.45 36.58 -4.20
C ASN A 683 -83.14 37.13 -3.64
N GLU A 684 -82.15 36.26 -3.46
CA GLU A 684 -80.86 36.64 -2.92
C GLU A 684 -79.71 35.93 -3.61
N THR A 685 -78.50 36.50 -3.44
CA THR A 685 -77.25 35.88 -3.83
C THR A 685 -76.43 35.61 -2.58
N LYS A 686 -75.92 34.39 -2.43
CA LYS A 686 -74.95 34.04 -1.38
C LYS A 686 -73.76 33.31 -1.97
N GLN A 687 -72.60 33.58 -1.36
CA GLN A 687 -71.33 32.95 -1.70
C GLN A 687 -71.21 31.59 -1.02
N PHE A 688 -70.66 30.62 -1.74
CA PHE A 688 -70.10 29.41 -1.16
C PHE A 688 -68.68 29.70 -0.62
N LYS A 689 -68.13 28.75 0.13
CA LYS A 689 -66.70 28.70 0.43
C LYS A 689 -65.87 28.61 -0.85
N GLU A 690 -64.64 29.10 -0.78
CA GLU A 690 -63.68 28.94 -1.87
C GLU A 690 -63.35 27.46 -2.10
N VAL A 691 -63.32 27.07 -3.37
CA VAL A 691 -63.02 25.70 -3.81
C VAL A 691 -61.86 25.69 -4.80
N PRO A 692 -61.09 24.60 -4.93
CA PRO A 692 -59.96 24.52 -5.85
C PRO A 692 -60.40 24.66 -7.31
N LYS A 693 -59.68 25.45 -8.13
CA LYS A 693 -59.95 25.50 -9.58
C LYS A 693 -59.48 24.24 -10.30
N VAL A 694 -58.43 23.62 -9.79
CA VAL A 694 -57.77 22.46 -10.39
C VAL A 694 -57.46 21.40 -9.34
N THR A 695 -57.31 20.16 -9.78
CA THR A 695 -56.76 19.05 -9.01
C THR A 695 -55.24 19.24 -8.78
N GLN A 696 -54.65 18.45 -7.88
CA GLN A 696 -53.19 18.52 -7.62
C GLN A 696 -52.33 18.19 -8.85
N ASP A 697 -52.84 17.42 -9.81
CA ASP A 697 -52.17 17.12 -11.09
C ASP A 697 -52.42 18.18 -12.19
N ASN A 698 -53.02 19.31 -11.81
CA ASN A 698 -53.35 20.47 -12.65
C ASN A 698 -54.43 20.22 -13.70
N LYS A 699 -55.49 19.48 -13.35
CA LYS A 699 -56.69 19.32 -14.19
C LYS A 699 -57.82 20.19 -13.67
N GLU A 700 -58.51 20.87 -14.57
CA GLU A 700 -59.67 21.72 -14.23
C GLU A 700 -60.78 20.93 -13.53
N ILE A 701 -61.31 21.50 -12.44
CA ILE A 701 -62.47 20.97 -11.73
C ILE A 701 -63.70 21.78 -12.13
N LYS A 702 -64.72 21.08 -12.62
CA LYS A 702 -66.03 21.68 -12.92
C LYS A 702 -66.96 21.49 -11.74
N TYR A 703 -67.70 22.55 -11.41
CA TYR A 703 -68.65 22.56 -10.30
C TYR A 703 -70.08 22.76 -10.80
N VAL A 704 -71.03 22.20 -10.06
CA VAL A 704 -72.48 22.33 -10.30
C VAL A 704 -73.20 22.61 -8.99
N VAL A 705 -74.34 23.30 -9.05
CA VAL A 705 -75.20 23.56 -7.90
C VAL A 705 -76.51 22.79 -8.05
N LYS A 706 -76.97 22.16 -6.96
CA LYS A 706 -78.28 21.50 -6.89
C LYS A 706 -79.06 21.95 -5.67
N GLU A 707 -80.38 22.06 -5.82
CA GLU A 707 -81.29 22.28 -4.70
C GLU A 707 -81.39 21.01 -3.86
N ILE A 708 -81.24 21.16 -2.54
CA ILE A 708 -81.33 20.08 -1.56
C ILE A 708 -82.72 20.08 -0.93
N LYS A 709 -83.16 21.25 -0.48
CA LYS A 709 -84.45 21.41 0.21
C LYS A 709 -85.06 22.78 -0.08
N VAL A 710 -86.36 22.81 -0.29
CA VAL A 710 -87.12 24.06 -0.49
C VAL A 710 -88.25 24.12 0.52
N THR A 711 -88.35 25.25 1.22
CA THR A 711 -89.38 25.48 2.23
C THR A 711 -90.07 26.82 2.01
N LYS A 712 -91.30 26.91 2.52
CA LYS A 712 -92.06 28.15 2.68
C LYS A 712 -92.56 28.23 4.10
N ASP A 713 -92.29 29.35 4.79
CA ASP A 713 -92.64 29.54 6.21
C ASP A 713 -92.15 28.37 7.10
N GLY A 714 -91.02 27.76 6.74
CA GLY A 714 -90.42 26.63 7.46
C GLY A 714 -91.02 25.25 7.15
N ALA A 715 -92.05 25.15 6.31
CA ALA A 715 -92.65 23.88 5.88
C ALA A 715 -92.24 23.51 4.45
N ASP A 716 -92.24 22.22 4.13
CA ASP A 716 -91.95 21.76 2.77
C ASP A 716 -92.94 22.36 1.77
N PHE A 717 -92.42 22.79 0.61
CA PHE A 717 -93.17 23.57 -0.37
C PHE A 717 -93.11 22.91 -1.74
N THR A 718 -94.23 22.86 -2.47
CA THR A 718 -94.29 22.34 -3.85
C THR A 718 -93.94 23.43 -4.85
N TYR A 719 -92.93 23.19 -5.67
CA TYR A 719 -92.41 24.16 -6.63
C TYR A 719 -91.97 23.47 -7.92
N GLU A 720 -91.73 24.26 -8.96
CA GLU A 720 -91.08 23.84 -10.19
C GLU A 720 -89.78 24.64 -10.36
N GLN A 721 -88.65 23.95 -10.52
CA GLN A 721 -87.39 24.57 -10.94
C GLN A 721 -87.41 24.79 -12.46
N VAL A 722 -87.20 26.02 -12.89
CA VAL A 722 -87.19 26.40 -14.30
C VAL A 722 -85.78 26.24 -14.84
N GLY A 723 -85.56 25.15 -15.59
CA GLY A 723 -84.25 24.82 -16.15
C GLY A 723 -83.26 24.27 -15.10
N ASN A 724 -82.00 24.11 -15.51
CA ASN A 724 -80.90 23.71 -14.62
C ASN A 724 -80.21 24.95 -14.05
N ALA A 725 -79.45 24.79 -12.97
CA ALA A 725 -78.59 25.86 -12.47
C ALA A 725 -77.45 26.11 -13.48
N GLU A 726 -77.42 27.29 -14.11
CA GLU A 726 -76.40 27.66 -15.09
C GLU A 726 -75.38 28.62 -14.48
N LEU A 727 -74.09 28.36 -14.74
CA LEU A 727 -73.00 29.23 -14.31
C LEU A 727 -72.83 30.38 -15.29
N ASN A 728 -72.95 31.62 -14.80
CA ASN A 728 -72.70 32.81 -15.62
C ASN A 728 -71.21 33.24 -15.59
N GLY A 729 -70.86 34.23 -16.41
CA GLY A 729 -69.49 34.75 -16.52
C GLY A 729 -68.90 35.41 -15.27
N ASN A 730 -69.68 35.57 -14.20
CA ASN A 730 -69.26 36.16 -12.92
C ASN A 730 -69.14 35.12 -11.80
N ASN A 731 -69.01 33.82 -12.12
CA ASN A 731 -68.97 32.70 -11.17
C ASN A 731 -70.25 32.59 -10.30
N VAL A 732 -71.40 33.00 -10.84
CA VAL A 732 -72.70 32.88 -10.15
C VAL A 732 -73.54 31.82 -10.85
N PHE A 733 -73.99 30.82 -10.09
CA PHE A 733 -75.01 29.86 -10.52
C PHE A 733 -76.38 30.50 -10.37
N GLU A 734 -77.13 30.60 -11.47
CA GLU A 734 -78.48 31.16 -11.48
C GLU A 734 -79.52 30.06 -11.33
N LEU A 735 -80.37 30.16 -10.30
CA LEU A 735 -81.45 29.21 -10.04
C LEU A 735 -82.80 29.93 -10.06
N VAL A 736 -83.72 29.44 -10.88
CA VAL A 736 -85.06 30.02 -11.00
C VAL A 736 -86.12 29.02 -10.53
N ASN A 737 -86.94 29.38 -9.54
CA ASN A 737 -88.10 28.59 -9.12
C ASN A 737 -89.40 29.35 -9.34
N LYS A 738 -90.49 28.62 -9.53
CA LYS A 738 -91.86 29.13 -9.47
C LYS A 738 -92.73 28.22 -8.61
N PRO A 739 -93.73 28.76 -7.89
CA PRO A 739 -94.78 27.95 -7.24
C PRO A 739 -95.49 27.02 -8.22
N SER A 740 -95.82 25.80 -7.80
CA SER A 740 -96.57 24.84 -8.64
C SER A 740 -98.06 25.18 -8.81
N ASP A 741 -98.64 26.03 -7.95
CA ASP A 741 -100.06 26.37 -8.00
C ASP A 741 -100.35 27.56 -8.93
N ASN A 742 -101.17 27.29 -9.94
CA ASN A 742 -101.68 28.22 -10.96
C ASN A 742 -102.65 29.28 -10.39
N ASN A 743 -102.19 30.16 -9.50
CA ASN A 743 -102.84 31.47 -9.29
C ASN A 743 -101.98 32.58 -9.90
N ILE A 744 -101.82 32.51 -11.23
CA ILE A 744 -101.30 33.62 -12.03
C ILE A 744 -102.27 34.81 -11.81
N PRO A 745 -101.84 35.97 -11.30
CA PRO A 745 -102.69 37.15 -11.29
C PRO A 745 -103.07 37.49 -12.74
N LYS A 746 -104.34 37.35 -13.11
CA LYS A 746 -104.84 37.92 -14.36
C LYS A 746 -104.82 39.43 -14.24
N VAL A 747 -103.87 40.08 -14.91
CA VAL A 747 -103.88 41.54 -15.08
C VAL A 747 -105.02 41.89 -16.03
N GLN A 748 -106.06 42.57 -15.53
CA GLN A 748 -107.03 43.25 -16.40
C GLN A 748 -106.43 44.57 -16.88
N TYR A 749 -106.20 44.71 -18.18
CA TYR A 749 -105.95 46.02 -18.80
C TYR A 749 -107.28 46.71 -19.07
N GLY A 750 -107.49 47.90 -18.48
CA GLY A 750 -108.58 48.79 -18.84
C GLY A 750 -108.14 49.75 -19.94
N ALA A 751 -108.71 49.62 -21.13
CA ALA A 751 -108.62 50.64 -22.18
C ALA A 751 -109.80 51.60 -22.06
N HIS A 752 -109.55 52.91 -22.00
CA HIS A 752 -110.58 53.93 -22.07
C HIS A 752 -110.48 54.65 -23.42
N LYS A 753 -111.63 54.80 -24.09
CA LYS A 753 -111.78 55.51 -25.37
C LYS A 753 -112.61 56.75 -25.10
N THR A 754 -112.02 57.94 -25.24
CA THR A 754 -112.73 59.22 -25.20
C THR A 754 -113.12 59.64 -26.61
N TRP A 755 -114.40 59.95 -26.80
CA TRP A 755 -114.89 60.55 -28.05
C TRP A 755 -114.81 62.07 -27.93
N GLN A 756 -114.06 62.72 -28.82
CA GLN A 756 -114.13 64.17 -29.04
C GLN A 756 -115.09 64.41 -30.22
N TYR A 757 -116.19 65.12 -29.94
CA TYR A 757 -117.24 65.61 -30.85
C TYR A 757 -118.30 64.61 -31.32
N VAL A 758 -119.49 64.73 -30.74
CA VAL A 758 -120.76 64.76 -31.49
C VAL A 758 -121.56 65.94 -30.95
N ASN A 759 -121.70 67.00 -31.76
CA ASN A 759 -122.50 68.20 -31.47
C ASN A 759 -124.00 67.87 -31.53
N GLU A 760 -124.79 68.57 -30.73
CA GLU A 760 -125.77 69.51 -31.29
C GLU A 760 -125.43 70.93 -30.82
#